data_AF-A0A836BYP7-F1
#
_entry.id   AF-A0A836BYP7-F1
#
_cell.length_a   1.000
_cell.length_b   1.000
_cell.length_c   1.000
_cell.angle_alpha   90.00
_cell.angle_beta   90.00
_cell.angle_gamma   90.00
#
_symmetry.space_group_name_H-M   'P 1'
#
loop_
_entity.id
_entity.type
_entity.pdbx_description
1 polymer ?
#
loop_
_entity_poly.entity_id
_entity_poly.type
_entity_poly.pdbx_seq_one_letter_code
_entity_poly.pdbx_strand_id
1 'polypeptide(L)'
;MHNTYGRRRVAGLRVALAIAACCLAIPLQAAAETYTATGLITLVDTSYTDGSHASDRLLTADEGGIFVLLPAASADQRMFEGLISGGRALVTSDEPPVLGKPWHISSLTITTSPPPPMPPSPPPRSRPPPGSKADSAGDDDDSIGGRTYTKRAATWISNWNPGVILDQDIPDPPRVVRDLPTLFILLDLCGKGGGPATTETGLANMLFYGLTPFADYVATCSYGKATFDASNSRILTVKLPCSGVSKVTKMAWDSSSCTKDNLFNWMYEVEYYIDNVLKPLDWNHRRYRHHVIITPRNMTQWAGPACDWSGMGSIGMAQSTWSYAWVSGDSWQQKQVYLHEMGHNYNLMHAATLENGGPDACSHCDWSSAMGYCCDTRCLSPPHAYQLGWAKALATVNDSQLTTGTTLAFELPSQIMSDANYLQVTTTWLGADDVAPSAVAAMGGTSYYYPPNATFLFSYRLDFEDFDELPGGFSGGVNVYLFTIGAQDELKDSVHLGLISPSSPSWADPSGSLVVRQLTGDANSVILTLCRPEAASEAGWEACNDFNDNDCDGLIDADDPDCAAFFTNRPPPPPPQTLTRSPPPPRPPPPPPRPRSPPPPLRSPPPPHSPDAPESPRTPTRRASPPPPPPRLATEAESPPPPGDLQNTGTKRKRPPPPPKAGGSSNGGKAPKKVKKKKNPPPPPPKAPRTRGGAW
;
A
#
# COMPACT_ATOMS: atom_id res chain seq x y z
N MET A 1 53.03 -26.06 -1.25
CA MET A 1 53.47 -26.10 -2.66
C MET A 1 52.36 -25.42 -3.45
N HIS A 2 52.48 -24.14 -3.86
CA HIS A 2 53.21 -23.61 -5.03
C HIS A 2 52.59 -24.05 -6.37
N ASN A 3 52.23 -23.20 -7.36
CA ASN A 3 52.32 -21.72 -7.55
C ASN A 3 51.04 -21.21 -8.30
N THR A 4 50.60 -19.95 -8.42
CA THR A 4 51.13 -18.56 -8.26
C THR A 4 51.98 -17.95 -9.40
N TYR A 5 51.32 -17.50 -10.49
CA TYR A 5 51.78 -16.53 -11.53
C TYR A 5 50.53 -15.87 -12.17
N GLY A 6 50.52 -14.63 -12.69
CA GLY A 6 51.52 -13.54 -12.67
C GLY A 6 51.07 -12.30 -13.46
N ARG A 7 51.51 -11.08 -13.07
CA ARG A 7 51.19 -9.79 -13.73
C ARG A 7 52.06 -9.50 -14.96
N ARG A 8 51.58 -8.64 -15.89
CA ARG A 8 52.42 -7.69 -16.65
C ARG A 8 51.74 -6.32 -16.81
N ARG A 9 52.57 -5.26 -16.91
CA ARG A 9 52.26 -3.89 -17.35
C ARG A 9 53.03 -3.63 -18.66
N VAL A 10 52.78 -2.50 -19.36
CA VAL A 10 53.76 -1.40 -19.61
C VAL A 10 53.32 -0.42 -20.74
N ALA A 11 53.09 0.84 -20.32
CA ALA A 11 53.38 2.17 -20.90
C ALA A 11 53.33 2.52 -22.43
N GLY A 12 53.04 3.82 -22.68
CA GLY A 12 53.24 4.57 -23.92
C GLY A 12 52.01 5.42 -24.30
N LEU A 13 51.87 6.76 -24.18
CA LEU A 13 52.72 7.97 -24.04
C LEU A 13 52.70 8.85 -25.32
N ARG A 14 52.51 10.18 -25.14
CA ARG A 14 52.45 11.31 -26.10
C ARG A 14 51.04 11.58 -26.68
N VAL A 15 50.42 12.77 -26.62
CA VAL A 15 50.79 14.22 -26.54
C VAL A 15 50.87 14.94 -27.90
N ALA A 16 49.78 15.62 -28.25
CA ALA A 16 49.64 16.93 -28.94
C ALA A 16 48.14 17.17 -29.25
N LEU A 17 47.59 18.35 -29.59
CA LEU A 17 47.76 19.78 -29.23
C LEU A 17 46.76 20.55 -30.13
N ALA A 18 46.26 21.75 -29.72
CA ALA A 18 45.62 22.78 -30.58
C ALA A 18 44.16 22.51 -31.10
N ILE A 19 43.31 23.50 -31.43
CA ILE A 19 43.29 24.98 -31.22
C ILE A 19 41.84 25.54 -31.36
N ALA A 20 41.46 26.56 -30.56
CA ALA A 20 40.32 27.52 -30.71
C ALA A 20 38.88 26.95 -30.92
N ALA A 21 37.78 27.71 -30.94
CA ALA A 21 37.50 29.15 -30.76
C ALA A 21 36.17 29.29 -29.94
N CYS A 22 36.07 30.09 -28.87
CA CYS A 22 35.88 31.55 -28.80
C CYS A 22 34.48 32.08 -29.18
N CYS A 23 33.74 32.57 -28.17
CA CYS A 23 32.83 33.72 -28.27
C CYS A 23 32.70 34.40 -26.89
N LEU A 24 32.70 35.73 -26.85
CA LEU A 24 32.37 36.57 -25.68
C LEU A 24 30.88 37.02 -25.79
N ALA A 25 30.22 37.83 -24.94
CA ALA A 25 30.62 38.81 -23.91
C ALA A 25 29.35 39.14 -23.05
N ILE A 26 29.32 39.91 -21.95
CA ILE A 26 30.30 40.57 -21.05
C ILE A 26 29.54 40.88 -19.72
N PRO A 27 30.18 41.03 -18.54
CA PRO A 27 29.46 41.38 -17.30
C PRO A 27 28.98 42.84 -17.28
N LEU A 28 27.83 43.10 -16.67
CA LEU A 28 27.26 44.45 -16.48
C LEU A 28 26.90 44.71 -15.00
N GLN A 29 26.87 45.99 -14.64
CA GLN A 29 26.95 46.49 -13.27
C GLN A 29 25.83 46.03 -12.32
N ALA A 30 26.19 45.90 -11.04
CA ALA A 30 25.26 45.73 -9.94
C ALA A 30 24.22 46.87 -9.89
N ALA A 31 22.95 46.49 -10.01
CA ALA A 31 21.82 47.19 -9.42
C ALA A 31 21.32 46.35 -8.22
N ALA A 32 20.43 46.91 -7.40
CA ALA A 32 19.74 46.12 -6.38
C ALA A 32 18.70 45.22 -7.06
N GLU A 33 19.06 43.96 -7.30
CA GLU A 33 18.14 42.96 -7.84
C GLU A 33 17.17 42.54 -6.73
N THR A 34 15.90 42.98 -6.85
CA THR A 34 14.79 42.36 -6.14
C THR A 34 14.69 40.93 -6.64
N TYR A 35 14.94 39.94 -5.79
CA TYR A 35 14.68 38.56 -6.15
C TYR A 35 13.17 38.36 -6.35
N THR A 36 12.77 37.40 -7.19
CA THR A 36 11.35 37.09 -7.43
C THR A 36 11.24 35.60 -7.69
N ALA A 37 11.41 34.83 -6.62
CA ALA A 37 11.22 33.39 -6.63
C ALA A 37 9.74 33.07 -6.91
N THR A 38 9.44 32.55 -8.11
CA THR A 38 8.05 32.28 -8.52
C THR A 38 7.63 30.88 -8.05
N GLY A 39 7.67 30.66 -6.74
CA GLY A 39 7.31 29.39 -6.12
C GLY A 39 5.81 29.13 -6.15
N LEU A 40 5.44 27.89 -6.47
CA LEU A 40 4.10 27.35 -6.21
C LEU A 40 4.11 26.66 -4.85
N ILE A 41 3.04 26.88 -4.08
CA ILE A 41 3.00 26.50 -2.67
C ILE A 41 1.61 25.99 -2.30
N THR A 42 1.57 24.87 -1.58
CA THR A 42 0.38 24.31 -0.92
C THR A 42 0.37 24.72 0.55
N LEU A 43 -0.81 25.06 1.09
CA LEU A 43 -0.96 25.39 2.50
C LEU A 43 -1.58 24.25 3.31
N VAL A 44 -0.98 23.94 4.46
CA VAL A 44 -1.59 23.12 5.51
C VAL A 44 -1.93 24.03 6.69
N ASP A 45 -3.20 24.03 7.08
CA ASP A 45 -3.67 24.70 8.29
C ASP A 45 -3.61 23.70 9.45
N THR A 46 -2.80 24.00 10.47
CA THR A 46 -2.56 23.13 11.63
C THR A 46 -3.41 23.51 12.84
N SER A 47 -4.39 24.42 12.70
CA SER A 47 -5.22 24.86 13.81
C SER A 47 -6.12 23.75 14.37
N TYR A 48 -6.13 23.61 15.71
CA TYR A 48 -7.04 22.72 16.42
C TYR A 48 -8.50 23.15 16.23
N THR A 49 -9.40 22.18 16.19
CA THR A 49 -10.83 22.37 15.88
C THR A 49 -11.62 23.15 16.95
N ASP A 50 -11.02 23.43 18.10
CA ASP A 50 -11.56 24.29 19.16
C ASP A 50 -11.14 25.77 19.04
N GLY A 51 -10.20 26.10 18.15
CA GLY A 51 -9.71 27.46 17.91
C GLY A 51 -8.80 28.01 19.03
N SER A 52 -8.14 27.14 19.79
CA SER A 52 -7.32 27.49 20.96
C SER A 52 -6.01 28.23 20.67
N HIS A 53 -5.42 28.07 19.48
CA HIS A 53 -4.10 28.65 19.12
C HIS A 53 -4.19 29.80 18.11
N ALA A 54 -3.16 30.67 18.13
CA ALA A 54 -2.88 31.58 17.02
C ALA A 54 -2.37 30.78 15.81
N SER A 55 -2.67 31.23 14.59
CA SER A 55 -2.44 30.43 13.38
C SER A 55 -0.97 30.39 12.96
N ASP A 56 -0.29 29.29 13.27
CA ASP A 56 0.80 28.80 12.43
C ASP A 56 0.23 28.20 11.14
N ARG A 57 0.96 28.38 10.03
CA ARG A 57 0.58 27.86 8.72
C ARG A 57 1.79 27.29 8.00
N LEU A 58 1.67 26.02 7.62
CA LEU A 58 2.68 25.30 6.86
C LEU A 58 2.57 25.68 5.39
N LEU A 59 3.69 26.01 4.77
CA LEU A 59 3.85 26.13 3.33
C LEU A 59 4.67 24.94 2.83
N THR A 60 4.17 24.17 1.86
CA THR A 60 4.99 23.18 1.12
C THR A 60 5.20 23.69 -0.30
N ALA A 61 6.46 23.89 -0.72
CA ALA A 61 6.80 24.42 -2.03
C ALA A 61 7.08 23.32 -3.05
N ASP A 62 6.73 23.56 -4.33
CA ASP A 62 6.93 22.63 -5.47
C ASP A 62 8.41 22.16 -5.67
N GLU A 63 9.40 22.76 -4.98
CA GLU A 63 10.83 22.33 -4.98
C GLU A 63 11.23 21.53 -3.71
N GLY A 64 10.28 20.90 -3.02
CA GLY A 64 10.59 19.97 -1.91
C GLY A 64 11.05 20.65 -0.62
N GLY A 65 10.49 21.82 -0.30
CA GLY A 65 10.78 22.54 0.94
C GLY A 65 9.52 22.87 1.73
N ILE A 66 9.52 22.55 3.03
CA ILE A 66 8.50 23.03 3.98
C ILE A 66 9.00 24.30 4.67
N PHE A 67 8.17 25.34 4.68
CA PHE A 67 8.46 26.62 5.32
C PHE A 67 7.35 26.98 6.32
N VAL A 68 7.76 27.54 7.46
CA VAL A 68 6.86 27.90 8.56
C VAL A 68 6.63 29.41 8.51
N LEU A 69 5.38 29.83 8.30
CA LEU A 69 5.04 31.26 8.30
C LEU A 69 4.81 31.78 9.72
N LEU A 70 5.88 32.19 10.39
CA LEU A 70 5.78 32.97 11.62
C LEU A 70 5.31 34.41 11.30
N PRO A 71 4.11 34.84 11.74
CA PRO A 71 3.64 36.20 11.51
C PRO A 71 4.44 37.19 12.37
N ALA A 72 5.40 37.89 11.75
CA ALA A 72 6.12 38.97 12.42
C ALA A 72 5.14 40.00 13.01
N ALA A 73 5.41 40.49 14.23
CA ALA A 73 4.50 41.33 15.04
C ALA A 73 4.13 42.71 14.44
N SER A 74 4.52 42.99 13.20
CA SER A 74 4.17 44.17 12.41
C SER A 74 3.53 43.87 11.05
N ALA A 75 3.25 42.59 10.73
CA ALA A 75 2.57 42.19 9.50
C ALA A 75 1.05 42.43 9.58
N ASP A 76 0.43 42.84 8.47
CA ASP A 76 -1.04 42.94 8.38
C ASP A 76 -1.63 41.53 8.25
N GLN A 77 -2.36 41.08 9.27
CA GLN A 77 -2.97 39.73 9.32
C GLN A 77 -3.89 39.44 8.12
N ARG A 78 -4.38 40.48 7.43
CA ARG A 78 -5.13 40.37 6.17
C ARG A 78 -4.39 39.68 5.03
N MET A 79 -3.05 39.60 5.08
CA MET A 79 -2.27 38.84 4.10
C MET A 79 -2.64 37.35 4.07
N PHE A 80 -3.34 36.87 5.12
CA PHE A 80 -3.76 35.48 5.28
C PHE A 80 -5.29 35.27 5.22
N GLU A 81 -6.09 36.31 4.94
CA GLU A 81 -7.53 36.19 4.71
C GLU A 81 -7.82 35.47 3.38
N GLY A 82 -8.71 34.47 3.42
CA GLY A 82 -9.14 33.72 2.23
C GLY A 82 -8.29 32.50 1.86
N LEU A 83 -7.21 32.21 2.61
CA LEU A 83 -6.45 30.97 2.46
C LEU A 83 -7.26 29.76 2.97
N ILE A 84 -7.13 28.63 2.27
CA ILE A 84 -7.78 27.35 2.56
C ILE A 84 -6.82 26.21 2.20
N SER A 85 -6.94 25.06 2.89
CA SER A 85 -6.11 23.88 2.62
C SER A 85 -6.23 23.43 1.15
N GLY A 86 -5.12 23.02 0.54
CA GLY A 86 -5.03 22.69 -0.89
C GLY A 86 -5.13 23.88 -1.85
N GLY A 87 -5.29 25.11 -1.34
CA GLY A 87 -5.23 26.33 -2.15
C GLY A 87 -3.80 26.64 -2.60
N ARG A 88 -3.64 27.14 -3.84
CA ARG A 88 -2.33 27.54 -4.37
C ARG A 88 -2.11 29.04 -4.23
N ALA A 89 -0.93 29.43 -3.77
CA ALA A 89 -0.51 30.83 -3.66
C ALA A 89 0.81 31.08 -4.39
N LEU A 90 0.94 32.28 -4.95
CA LEU A 90 2.19 32.90 -5.39
C LEU A 90 2.73 33.73 -4.23
N VAL A 91 3.99 33.52 -3.88
CA VAL A 91 4.71 34.30 -2.87
C VAL A 91 5.78 35.15 -3.55
N THR A 92 5.94 36.39 -3.11
CA THR A 92 7.08 37.26 -3.44
C THR A 92 7.92 37.43 -2.19
N SER A 93 9.24 37.33 -2.35
CA SER A 93 10.23 37.63 -1.31
C SER A 93 11.44 38.26 -1.97
N ASP A 94 12.04 39.22 -1.26
CA ASP A 94 13.22 39.95 -1.72
C ASP A 94 14.50 39.10 -1.56
N GLU A 95 14.41 37.97 -0.86
CA GLU A 95 15.49 36.98 -0.65
C GLU A 95 15.06 35.57 -1.11
N PRO A 96 15.97 34.74 -1.66
CA PRO A 96 15.66 33.35 -1.97
C PRO A 96 15.41 32.53 -0.69
N PRO A 97 14.49 31.55 -0.72
CA PRO A 97 14.27 30.65 0.42
C PRO A 97 15.54 29.86 0.75
N VAL A 98 15.79 29.64 2.04
CA VAL A 98 16.92 28.86 2.56
C VAL A 98 16.41 27.95 3.67
N LEU A 99 16.60 26.63 3.51
CA LEU A 99 16.21 25.64 4.52
C LEU A 99 16.86 25.94 5.88
N GLY A 100 16.08 25.86 6.98
CA GLY A 100 16.56 26.22 8.31
C GLY A 100 16.75 27.72 8.56
N LYS A 101 16.03 28.60 7.83
CA LYS A 101 15.96 30.04 8.09
C LYS A 101 14.54 30.60 7.91
N PRO A 102 14.17 31.70 8.58
CA PRO A 102 12.90 32.39 8.33
C PRO A 102 12.93 33.04 6.94
N TRP A 103 11.87 32.84 6.15
CA TRP A 103 11.77 33.40 4.80
C TRP A 103 10.98 34.72 4.81
N HIS A 104 11.65 35.83 4.47
CA HIS A 104 11.07 37.18 4.51
C HIS A 104 10.17 37.45 3.30
N ILE A 105 8.90 37.01 3.36
CA ILE A 105 7.92 37.28 2.30
C ILE A 105 7.50 38.76 2.29
N SER A 106 7.51 39.37 1.10
CA SER A 106 7.10 40.77 0.87
C SER A 106 5.69 40.90 0.30
N SER A 107 5.14 39.85 -0.32
CA SER A 107 3.69 39.71 -0.57
C SER A 107 3.26 38.26 -0.82
N LEU A 108 1.97 37.97 -0.63
CA LEU A 108 1.33 36.69 -0.97
C LEU A 108 0.06 36.96 -1.79
N THR A 109 -0.15 36.20 -2.87
CA THR A 109 -1.31 36.31 -3.76
C THR A 109 -1.88 34.92 -4.07
N ILE A 110 -3.15 34.68 -3.73
CA ILE A 110 -3.83 33.40 -4.04
C ILE A 110 -4.03 33.28 -5.55
N THR A 111 -3.57 32.18 -6.16
CA THR A 111 -3.59 31.98 -7.62
C THR A 111 -4.72 31.05 -8.08
N THR A 112 -5.08 30.03 -7.28
CA THR A 112 -6.26 29.18 -7.55
C THR A 112 -6.98 28.76 -6.29
N SER A 113 -8.31 28.96 -6.26
CA SER A 113 -9.22 28.12 -5.45
C SER A 113 -9.10 26.64 -5.90
N PRO A 114 -9.40 25.65 -5.04
CA PRO A 114 -9.31 24.25 -5.41
C PRO A 114 -10.17 23.92 -6.64
N PRO A 115 -9.75 22.97 -7.48
CA PRO A 115 -10.53 22.56 -8.65
C PRO A 115 -11.87 21.95 -8.20
N PRO A 116 -12.96 22.17 -8.96
CA PRO A 116 -14.18 21.39 -8.74
C PRO A 116 -13.89 19.90 -8.94
N PRO A 117 -14.61 18.99 -8.26
CA PRO A 117 -14.38 17.55 -8.35
C PRO A 117 -14.40 17.09 -9.80
N MET A 118 -13.39 16.29 -10.18
CA MET A 118 -13.20 15.89 -11.58
C MET A 118 -14.42 15.12 -12.09
N PRO A 119 -14.93 15.41 -13.31
CA PRO A 119 -15.88 14.53 -13.97
C PRO A 119 -15.21 13.17 -14.25
N PRO A 120 -15.97 12.06 -14.23
CA PRO A 120 -15.41 10.73 -14.39
C PRO A 120 -14.64 10.58 -15.71
N SER A 121 -13.49 9.90 -15.64
CA SER A 121 -12.57 9.72 -16.76
C SER A 121 -13.26 9.13 -18.00
N PRO A 122 -13.06 9.72 -19.20
CA PRO A 122 -13.58 9.12 -20.42
C PRO A 122 -12.88 7.78 -20.69
N PRO A 123 -13.58 6.78 -21.28
CA PRO A 123 -13.02 5.45 -21.50
C PRO A 123 -11.77 5.49 -22.39
N PRO A 124 -10.77 4.63 -22.12
CA PRO A 124 -9.45 4.72 -22.73
C PRO A 124 -9.52 4.55 -24.26
N ARG A 125 -8.90 5.50 -24.99
CA ARG A 125 -8.71 5.37 -26.43
C ARG A 125 -7.58 4.39 -26.73
N SER A 126 -7.85 3.43 -27.60
CA SER A 126 -6.85 2.47 -28.07
C SER A 126 -5.66 3.16 -28.74
N ARG A 127 -4.44 2.75 -28.38
CA ARG A 127 -3.19 3.22 -29.00
C ARG A 127 -2.81 2.37 -30.24
N PRO A 128 -2.02 2.92 -31.19
CA PRO A 128 -1.54 2.18 -32.36
C PRO A 128 -0.49 1.10 -32.01
N PRO A 129 -0.24 0.12 -32.90
CA PRO A 129 0.78 -0.91 -32.69
C PRO A 129 2.22 -0.34 -32.70
N PRO A 130 3.18 -1.00 -32.03
CA PRO A 130 4.53 -0.47 -31.83
C PRO A 130 5.43 -0.58 -33.07
N GLY A 131 6.23 0.47 -33.31
CA GLY A 131 7.41 0.45 -34.18
C GLY A 131 8.64 -0.12 -33.45
N SER A 132 9.69 -0.46 -34.20
CA SER A 132 10.77 -1.35 -33.73
C SER A 132 12.14 -0.69 -33.58
N LYS A 133 12.88 -1.07 -32.52
CA LYS A 133 14.36 -1.13 -32.41
C LYS A 133 15.16 0.20 -32.43
N ALA A 134 16.36 0.30 -31.84
CA ALA A 134 17.08 -0.52 -30.85
C ALA A 134 18.32 0.26 -30.31
N ASP A 135 19.00 -0.32 -29.31
CA ASP A 135 20.38 0.00 -28.82
C ASP A 135 20.51 1.37 -28.10
N SER A 136 21.39 1.60 -27.10
CA SER A 136 22.62 0.92 -26.66
C SER A 136 22.83 0.98 -25.11
N ALA A 137 23.91 0.36 -24.61
CA ALA A 137 24.42 0.44 -23.22
C ALA A 137 25.06 1.83 -22.86
N GLY A 138 25.44 2.17 -21.62
CA GLY A 138 25.36 1.47 -20.32
C GLY A 138 26.27 2.11 -19.24
N ASP A 139 26.36 1.44 -18.08
CA ASP A 139 27.41 1.40 -17.06
C ASP A 139 27.86 2.70 -16.29
N ASP A 140 27.61 2.67 -14.97
CA ASP A 140 28.60 2.77 -13.86
C ASP A 140 29.36 4.08 -13.48
N ASP A 141 28.98 4.65 -12.31
CA ASP A 141 29.70 4.52 -11.01
C ASP A 141 30.52 5.69 -10.35
N ASP A 142 30.39 5.68 -9.01
CA ASP A 142 31.02 6.28 -7.81
C ASP A 142 31.86 7.59 -7.71
N SER A 143 31.62 8.25 -6.55
CA SER A 143 32.61 8.67 -5.52
C SER A 143 33.16 10.12 -5.35
N ILE A 144 32.75 10.72 -4.22
CA ILE A 144 33.57 11.25 -3.09
C ILE A 144 34.56 12.44 -3.28
N GLY A 145 34.34 13.49 -2.47
CA GLY A 145 35.39 14.32 -1.85
C GLY A 145 35.27 15.84 -2.10
N GLY A 146 35.29 16.75 -1.12
CA GLY A 146 35.39 16.63 0.35
C GLY A 146 36.50 17.51 0.94
N ARG A 147 36.16 18.60 1.66
CA ARG A 147 37.12 19.37 2.50
C ARG A 147 36.44 20.29 3.52
N THR A 148 37.18 20.60 4.59
CA THR A 148 36.74 21.26 5.81
C THR A 148 36.91 22.78 5.81
N TYR A 149 36.06 23.49 6.56
CA TYR A 149 36.35 24.80 7.13
C TYR A 149 35.78 24.92 8.55
N THR A 150 36.41 25.75 9.39
CA THR A 150 36.01 25.95 10.80
C THR A 150 35.79 27.44 11.11
N LYS A 151 34.70 27.75 11.83
CA LYS A 151 34.71 28.63 13.02
C LYS A 151 33.31 28.78 13.64
N ARG A 152 33.29 29.08 14.94
CA ARG A 152 32.08 29.43 15.70
C ARG A 152 31.64 30.86 15.39
N ALA A 153 30.33 31.05 15.28
CA ALA A 153 29.63 32.25 15.73
C ALA A 153 28.30 31.79 16.34
N ALA A 154 27.90 32.35 17.48
CA ALA A 154 26.65 32.01 18.15
C ALA A 154 25.73 33.23 18.17
N THR A 155 24.55 33.09 17.58
CA THR A 155 23.46 34.07 17.58
C THR A 155 22.15 33.29 17.63
N TRP A 156 21.47 33.35 18.77
CA TRP A 156 20.18 32.70 19.00
C TRP A 156 19.05 33.55 18.41
N ILE A 157 18.16 32.93 17.62
CA ILE A 157 16.77 33.33 17.35
C ILE A 157 16.07 32.16 16.63
N SER A 158 14.78 32.01 16.87
CA SER A 158 13.90 30.89 16.51
C SER A 158 13.99 30.37 15.06
N ASN A 159 14.03 29.04 14.93
CA ASN A 159 13.58 28.28 13.76
C ASN A 159 12.93 26.98 14.24
N TRP A 160 11.60 26.89 14.32
CA TRP A 160 10.96 25.58 14.28
C TRP A 160 11.11 25.06 12.85
N ASN A 161 11.86 23.97 12.69
CA ASN A 161 12.21 23.42 11.39
C ASN A 161 12.34 21.89 11.57
N PRO A 162 11.22 21.14 11.61
CA PRO A 162 11.27 19.68 11.71
C PRO A 162 12.15 19.11 10.60
N GLY A 163 12.77 17.96 10.85
CA GLY A 163 13.62 17.28 9.87
C GLY A 163 12.77 16.68 8.76
N VAL A 164 12.29 17.51 7.83
CA VAL A 164 11.43 17.04 6.74
C VAL A 164 12.28 16.37 5.69
N ILE A 165 12.25 15.04 5.72
CA ILE A 165 12.87 14.19 4.70
C ILE A 165 11.86 14.04 3.57
N LEU A 166 11.82 15.04 2.68
CA LEU A 166 11.15 14.93 1.39
C LEU A 166 12.07 14.21 0.39
N ASP A 167 11.48 13.33 -0.41
CA ASP A 167 12.07 12.63 -1.54
C ASP A 167 13.46 11.98 -1.31
N GLN A 168 13.48 10.89 -0.54
CA GLN A 168 14.55 9.90 -0.70
C GLN A 168 14.35 9.16 -2.03
N ASP A 169 15.32 9.21 -2.94
CA ASP A 169 15.34 8.36 -4.13
C ASP A 169 15.64 6.90 -3.74
N ILE A 170 14.59 6.20 -3.29
CA ILE A 170 14.65 4.79 -2.94
C ILE A 170 14.48 3.96 -4.22
N PRO A 171 15.50 3.16 -4.61
CA PRO A 171 15.40 2.32 -5.79
C PRO A 171 14.33 1.23 -5.59
N ASP A 172 13.78 0.75 -6.71
CA ASP A 172 12.80 -0.34 -6.67
C ASP A 172 13.39 -1.61 -6.02
N PRO A 173 12.61 -2.39 -5.26
CA PRO A 173 13.11 -3.60 -4.60
C PRO A 173 13.74 -4.60 -5.60
N PRO A 174 14.84 -5.28 -5.22
CA PRO A 174 15.68 -6.02 -6.18
C PRO A 174 14.96 -7.20 -6.86
N ARG A 175 13.90 -7.73 -6.25
CA ARG A 175 12.94 -8.67 -6.85
C ARG A 175 11.65 -7.92 -7.18
N VAL A 176 11.22 -7.94 -8.44
CA VAL A 176 9.89 -7.48 -8.85
C VAL A 176 9.13 -8.60 -9.57
N VAL A 177 7.97 -8.96 -9.06
CA VAL A 177 7.07 -9.97 -9.63
C VAL A 177 6.24 -9.34 -10.74
N ARG A 178 6.75 -9.45 -11.97
CA ARG A 178 6.17 -8.81 -13.17
C ARG A 178 5.18 -9.63 -13.97
N ASP A 179 5.21 -10.96 -13.87
CA ASP A 179 4.34 -11.84 -14.66
C ASP A 179 3.81 -13.00 -13.80
N LEU A 180 2.49 -13.18 -13.81
CA LEU A 180 1.76 -14.26 -13.12
C LEU A 180 1.13 -15.23 -14.14
N PRO A 181 1.91 -15.87 -15.04
CA PRO A 181 1.34 -16.74 -16.08
C PRO A 181 0.74 -17.98 -15.42
N THR A 182 -0.58 -18.13 -15.51
CA THR A 182 -1.33 -19.08 -14.68
C THR A 182 -2.15 -20.09 -15.47
N LEU A 183 -2.01 -21.37 -15.11
CA LEU A 183 -2.85 -22.46 -15.57
C LEU A 183 -3.96 -22.72 -14.56
N PHE A 184 -5.19 -22.38 -14.91
CA PHE A 184 -6.38 -22.69 -14.11
C PHE A 184 -7.01 -24.01 -14.58
N ILE A 185 -7.20 -24.95 -13.65
CA ILE A 185 -7.84 -26.24 -13.90
C ILE A 185 -9.19 -26.29 -13.21
N LEU A 186 -10.27 -26.36 -13.99
CA LEU A 186 -11.60 -26.69 -13.51
C LEU A 186 -11.72 -28.22 -13.38
N LEU A 187 -11.67 -28.73 -12.16
CA LEU A 187 -11.53 -30.16 -11.90
C LEU A 187 -12.88 -30.87 -11.71
N ASP A 188 -13.15 -31.87 -12.54
CA ASP A 188 -14.23 -32.84 -12.39
C ASP A 188 -13.67 -34.15 -11.78
N LEU A 189 -13.71 -34.26 -10.45
CA LEU A 189 -13.48 -35.53 -9.74
C LEU A 189 -14.75 -36.40 -9.85
N CYS A 190 -14.87 -37.15 -10.92
CA CYS A 190 -15.91 -38.16 -11.18
C CYS A 190 -17.39 -37.75 -10.94
N GLY A 191 -17.74 -36.47 -11.09
CA GLY A 191 -19.09 -35.94 -10.82
C GLY A 191 -19.39 -35.60 -9.36
N LYS A 192 -18.38 -35.65 -8.46
CA LYS A 192 -18.44 -35.04 -7.13
C LYS A 192 -18.83 -33.56 -7.25
N GLY A 193 -19.55 -33.03 -6.27
CA GLY A 193 -20.06 -31.64 -6.31
C GLY A 193 -21.06 -31.30 -7.43
N GLY A 194 -21.42 -32.26 -8.30
CA GLY A 194 -22.15 -32.02 -9.55
C GLY A 194 -21.25 -31.89 -10.79
N GLY A 195 -19.93 -32.02 -10.65
CA GLY A 195 -18.93 -31.74 -11.69
C GLY A 195 -18.07 -30.52 -11.31
N PRO A 196 -17.45 -29.83 -12.30
CA PRO A 196 -16.70 -28.61 -12.06
C PRO A 196 -17.53 -27.52 -11.38
N ALA A 197 -16.89 -26.68 -10.57
CA ALA A 197 -17.58 -25.60 -9.83
C ALA A 197 -18.27 -24.54 -10.71
N THR A 198 -17.76 -24.36 -11.94
CA THR A 198 -18.21 -23.40 -12.95
C THR A 198 -17.77 -23.87 -14.35
N THR A 199 -18.11 -23.12 -15.39
CA THR A 199 -17.62 -23.36 -16.77
C THR A 199 -16.36 -22.55 -17.07
N GLU A 200 -15.62 -22.90 -18.13
CA GLU A 200 -14.43 -22.15 -18.55
C GLU A 200 -14.75 -20.68 -18.84
N THR A 201 -15.92 -20.40 -19.46
CA THR A 201 -16.42 -19.03 -19.67
C THR A 201 -16.82 -18.35 -18.35
N GLY A 202 -17.41 -19.08 -17.41
CA GLY A 202 -17.75 -18.55 -16.09
C GLY A 202 -16.50 -18.11 -15.32
N LEU A 203 -15.45 -18.93 -15.32
CA LEU A 203 -14.16 -18.58 -14.72
C LEU A 203 -13.45 -17.46 -15.50
N ALA A 204 -13.47 -17.49 -16.84
CA ALA A 204 -12.87 -16.43 -17.67
C ALA A 204 -13.51 -15.05 -17.43
N ASN A 205 -14.82 -15.01 -17.20
CA ASN A 205 -15.51 -13.77 -16.85
C ASN A 205 -15.10 -13.27 -15.45
N MET A 206 -14.90 -14.15 -14.48
CA MET A 206 -14.39 -13.77 -13.15
C MET A 206 -12.94 -13.27 -13.24
N LEU A 207 -12.09 -13.93 -14.04
CA LEU A 207 -10.67 -13.62 -14.13
C LEU A 207 -10.33 -12.41 -15.02
N PHE A 208 -11.02 -12.22 -16.16
CA PHE A 208 -10.56 -11.32 -17.24
C PHE A 208 -11.62 -10.41 -17.87
N TYR A 209 -12.91 -10.74 -17.80
CA TYR A 209 -13.96 -10.09 -18.63
C TYR A 209 -15.19 -9.60 -17.86
N GLY A 210 -15.10 -9.54 -16.53
CA GLY A 210 -16.17 -9.07 -15.65
C GLY A 210 -16.27 -7.55 -15.58
N LEU A 211 -17.09 -7.04 -14.65
CA LEU A 211 -17.08 -5.61 -14.31
C LEU A 211 -15.85 -5.24 -13.47
N THR A 212 -15.46 -6.12 -12.54
CA THR A 212 -14.26 -5.96 -11.69
C THR A 212 -13.46 -7.27 -11.64
N PRO A 213 -12.84 -7.67 -12.76
CA PRO A 213 -12.16 -8.95 -12.91
C PRO A 213 -10.93 -9.08 -12.00
N PHE A 214 -10.48 -10.32 -11.78
CA PHE A 214 -9.25 -10.59 -11.02
C PHE A 214 -8.00 -9.94 -11.65
N ALA A 215 -7.97 -9.76 -12.98
CA ALA A 215 -6.92 -9.00 -13.67
C ALA A 215 -6.81 -7.55 -13.18
N ASP A 216 -7.93 -6.86 -12.99
CA ASP A 216 -7.94 -5.46 -12.55
C ASP A 216 -7.55 -5.35 -11.07
N TYR A 217 -7.90 -6.34 -10.24
CA TYR A 217 -7.43 -6.46 -8.86
C TYR A 217 -5.90 -6.62 -8.78
N VAL A 218 -5.31 -7.52 -9.57
CA VAL A 218 -3.85 -7.69 -9.67
C VAL A 218 -3.19 -6.43 -10.24
N ALA A 219 -3.76 -5.79 -11.26
CA ALA A 219 -3.23 -4.55 -11.82
C ALA A 219 -3.24 -3.40 -10.79
N THR A 220 -4.32 -3.28 -10.01
CA THR A 220 -4.50 -2.25 -8.98
C THR A 220 -3.50 -2.44 -7.84
N CYS A 221 -3.51 -3.61 -7.18
CA CYS A 221 -2.65 -3.89 -6.03
C CYS A 221 -1.16 -4.07 -6.37
N SER A 222 -0.80 -4.11 -7.67
CA SER A 222 0.59 -4.11 -8.14
C SER A 222 1.03 -2.79 -8.79
N TYR A 223 0.18 -1.76 -8.82
CA TYR A 223 0.46 -0.47 -9.49
C TYR A 223 0.82 -0.63 -10.97
N GLY A 224 0.21 -1.62 -11.63
CA GLY A 224 0.48 -2.01 -13.01
C GLY A 224 1.84 -2.71 -13.23
N LYS A 225 2.61 -3.00 -12.17
CA LYS A 225 3.91 -3.68 -12.28
C LYS A 225 3.77 -5.17 -12.63
N ALA A 226 2.62 -5.78 -12.37
CA ALA A 226 2.36 -7.19 -12.61
C ALA A 226 1.37 -7.44 -13.75
N THR A 227 1.71 -8.37 -14.65
CA THR A 227 0.84 -8.83 -15.74
C THR A 227 0.05 -10.08 -15.34
N PHE A 228 -1.27 -10.00 -15.50
CA PHE A 228 -2.18 -11.14 -15.40
C PHE A 228 -3.32 -10.95 -16.42
N ASP A 229 -3.36 -11.77 -17.47
CA ASP A 229 -4.36 -11.65 -18.52
C ASP A 229 -4.64 -12.98 -19.24
N ALA A 230 -5.61 -12.96 -20.16
CA ALA A 230 -5.99 -14.13 -20.96
C ALA A 230 -4.95 -14.55 -22.03
N SER A 231 -3.83 -13.82 -22.16
CA SER A 231 -2.71 -14.16 -23.04
C SER A 231 -1.59 -14.90 -22.29
N ASN A 232 -1.30 -14.48 -21.05
CA ASN A 232 -0.31 -15.11 -20.17
C ASN A 232 -0.87 -16.28 -19.35
N SER A 233 -2.19 -16.39 -19.23
CA SER A 233 -2.89 -17.45 -18.49
C SER A 233 -3.75 -18.36 -19.39
N ARG A 234 -4.29 -19.46 -18.86
CA ARG A 234 -5.21 -20.37 -19.58
C ARG A 234 -6.08 -21.16 -18.62
N ILE A 235 -7.33 -21.39 -19.02
CA ILE A 235 -8.28 -22.25 -18.30
C ILE A 235 -8.43 -23.56 -19.07
N LEU A 236 -8.55 -24.69 -18.34
CA LEU A 236 -8.89 -26.01 -18.89
C LEU A 236 -9.81 -26.79 -17.93
N THR A 237 -10.81 -27.48 -18.46
CA THR A 237 -11.61 -28.45 -17.71
C THR A 237 -10.97 -29.84 -17.78
N VAL A 238 -10.70 -30.47 -16.63
CA VAL A 238 -10.04 -31.80 -16.56
C VAL A 238 -10.90 -32.76 -15.76
N LYS A 239 -11.12 -33.97 -16.31
CA LYS A 239 -11.94 -35.01 -15.67
C LYS A 239 -11.08 -36.17 -15.17
N LEU A 240 -11.11 -36.40 -13.86
CA LEU A 240 -10.43 -37.50 -13.19
C LEU A 240 -11.43 -38.56 -12.66
N PRO A 241 -11.00 -39.82 -12.47
CA PRO A 241 -11.80 -40.83 -11.76
C PRO A 241 -11.92 -40.51 -10.26
N CYS A 242 -12.75 -41.26 -9.53
CA CYS A 242 -12.92 -41.04 -8.08
C CYS A 242 -11.69 -41.44 -7.26
N SER A 243 -10.80 -42.25 -7.83
CA SER A 243 -9.53 -42.69 -7.25
C SER A 243 -8.62 -43.24 -8.34
N GLY A 244 -7.33 -43.36 -8.05
CA GLY A 244 -6.34 -43.84 -9.00
C GLY A 244 -4.98 -44.09 -8.36
N VAL A 245 -3.99 -44.26 -9.23
CA VAL A 245 -2.56 -44.28 -8.89
C VAL A 245 -1.87 -43.28 -9.80
N SER A 246 -1.22 -42.29 -9.18
CA SER A 246 -0.59 -41.16 -9.87
C SER A 246 0.48 -41.65 -10.84
N LYS A 247 0.41 -41.21 -12.09
CA LYS A 247 1.41 -41.59 -13.10
C LYS A 247 2.81 -41.05 -12.79
N VAL A 248 2.91 -39.98 -12.00
CA VAL A 248 4.19 -39.39 -11.58
C VAL A 248 4.74 -40.13 -10.36
N THR A 249 4.07 -40.01 -9.21
CA THR A 249 4.59 -40.45 -7.90
C THR A 249 4.46 -41.96 -7.65
N LYS A 250 3.59 -42.64 -8.41
CA LYS A 250 3.12 -44.02 -8.18
C LYS A 250 2.35 -44.22 -6.87
N MET A 251 1.99 -43.16 -6.15
CA MET A 251 1.13 -43.23 -4.97
C MET A 251 -0.33 -43.40 -5.37
N ALA A 252 -1.09 -44.15 -4.56
CA ALA A 252 -2.54 -44.20 -4.66
C ALA A 252 -3.15 -42.87 -4.18
N TRP A 253 -4.29 -42.50 -4.76
CA TRP A 253 -5.06 -41.31 -4.37
C TRP A 253 -6.57 -41.55 -4.54
N ASP A 254 -7.38 -40.77 -3.81
CA ASP A 254 -8.84 -40.78 -3.90
C ASP A 254 -9.46 -39.37 -3.80
N SER A 255 -10.76 -39.28 -4.08
CA SER A 255 -11.61 -38.08 -3.97
C SER A 255 -12.43 -38.06 -2.67
N SER A 256 -11.89 -38.61 -1.59
CA SER A 256 -12.58 -38.76 -0.30
C SER A 256 -11.88 -38.15 0.90
N SER A 257 -10.68 -37.57 0.71
CA SER A 257 -10.04 -36.71 1.71
C SER A 257 -9.10 -35.67 1.07
N CYS A 258 -8.98 -34.49 1.68
CA CYS A 258 -7.96 -33.48 1.33
C CYS A 258 -6.66 -33.71 2.11
N THR A 259 -6.19 -34.96 2.17
CA THR A 259 -4.83 -35.24 2.66
C THR A 259 -3.80 -34.64 1.71
N LYS A 260 -2.64 -34.22 2.23
CA LYS A 260 -1.55 -33.66 1.42
C LYS A 260 -1.21 -34.56 0.23
N ASP A 261 -1.14 -35.87 0.47
CA ASP A 261 -0.86 -36.86 -0.57
C ASP A 261 -1.95 -36.87 -1.66
N ASN A 262 -3.24 -36.81 -1.31
CA ASN A 262 -4.31 -36.71 -2.32
C ASN A 262 -4.19 -35.41 -3.14
N LEU A 263 -4.04 -34.26 -2.50
CA LEU A 263 -4.01 -32.94 -3.15
C LEU A 263 -2.90 -32.82 -4.21
N PHE A 264 -1.67 -33.21 -3.84
CA PHE A 264 -0.54 -33.24 -4.77
C PHE A 264 -0.72 -34.29 -5.86
N ASN A 265 -1.30 -35.46 -5.55
CA ASN A 265 -1.54 -36.50 -6.57
C ASN A 265 -2.70 -36.17 -7.53
N TRP A 266 -3.71 -35.39 -7.12
CA TRP A 266 -4.70 -34.82 -8.03
C TRP A 266 -4.01 -33.88 -9.03
N MET A 267 -3.11 -33.00 -8.56
CA MET A 267 -2.33 -32.10 -9.42
C MET A 267 -1.45 -32.86 -10.42
N TYR A 268 -0.67 -33.84 -9.96
CA TYR A 268 0.17 -34.65 -10.84
C TYR A 268 -0.60 -35.50 -11.86
N GLU A 269 -1.80 -36.01 -11.51
CA GLU A 269 -2.64 -36.73 -12.47
C GLU A 269 -3.36 -35.77 -13.44
N VAL A 270 -3.72 -34.55 -13.00
CA VAL A 270 -4.21 -33.46 -13.86
C VAL A 270 -3.17 -33.09 -14.91
N GLU A 271 -1.94 -32.78 -14.49
CA GLU A 271 -0.83 -32.43 -15.40
C GLU A 271 -0.59 -33.55 -16.41
N TYR A 272 -0.47 -34.79 -15.93
CA TYR A 272 -0.34 -35.97 -16.79
C TYR A 272 -1.51 -36.08 -17.78
N TYR A 273 -2.76 -35.86 -17.35
CA TYR A 273 -3.94 -35.99 -18.18
C TYR A 273 -3.96 -34.92 -19.30
N ILE A 274 -3.58 -33.67 -19.00
CA ILE A 274 -3.52 -32.64 -20.04
C ILE A 274 -2.41 -32.98 -21.05
N ASP A 275 -1.20 -33.31 -20.56
CA ASP A 275 -0.04 -33.65 -21.39
C ASP A 275 -0.27 -34.89 -22.28
N ASN A 276 -0.99 -35.91 -21.78
CA ASN A 276 -1.05 -37.22 -22.43
C ASN A 276 -2.39 -37.53 -23.10
N VAL A 277 -3.49 -36.97 -22.61
CA VAL A 277 -4.87 -37.27 -23.05
C VAL A 277 -5.51 -36.09 -23.78
N LEU A 278 -5.56 -34.89 -23.17
CA LEU A 278 -6.17 -33.73 -23.84
C LEU A 278 -5.34 -33.20 -25.01
N LYS A 279 -4.00 -33.16 -24.84
CA LYS A 279 -3.02 -32.65 -25.81
C LYS A 279 -3.51 -31.42 -26.59
N PRO A 280 -3.80 -30.30 -25.90
CA PRO A 280 -4.26 -29.09 -26.58
C PRO A 280 -3.25 -28.63 -27.64
N LEU A 281 -3.72 -27.95 -28.69
CA LEU A 281 -2.82 -27.28 -29.62
C LEU A 281 -1.97 -26.24 -28.88
N ASP A 282 -0.71 -26.15 -29.31
CA ASP A 282 0.36 -25.29 -28.75
C ASP A 282 0.51 -25.41 -27.22
N TRP A 283 0.31 -26.63 -26.70
CA TRP A 283 0.41 -26.94 -25.28
C TRP A 283 1.85 -27.07 -24.78
N ASN A 284 2.12 -26.37 -23.69
CA ASN A 284 3.28 -26.54 -22.84
C ASN A 284 2.91 -26.01 -21.45
N HIS A 285 2.68 -26.90 -20.46
CA HIS A 285 2.34 -26.45 -19.10
C HIS A 285 3.43 -25.54 -18.51
N ARG A 286 4.71 -25.79 -18.84
CA ARG A 286 5.89 -25.11 -18.26
C ARG A 286 6.02 -23.62 -18.63
N ARG A 287 5.11 -23.07 -19.45
CA ARG A 287 5.01 -21.62 -19.66
C ARG A 287 4.24 -20.92 -18.54
N TYR A 288 3.47 -21.68 -17.77
CA TYR A 288 2.75 -21.23 -16.59
C TYR A 288 3.63 -21.48 -15.36
N ARG A 289 3.70 -20.47 -14.48
CA ARG A 289 4.40 -20.58 -13.19
C ARG A 289 3.47 -21.08 -12.10
N HIS A 290 2.18 -20.75 -12.17
CA HIS A 290 1.17 -21.16 -11.20
C HIS A 290 0.24 -22.19 -11.85
N HIS A 291 0.07 -23.35 -11.24
CA HIS A 291 -0.99 -24.31 -11.58
C HIS A 291 -2.03 -24.28 -10.45
N VAL A 292 -3.23 -23.79 -10.76
CA VAL A 292 -4.33 -23.54 -9.80
C VAL A 292 -5.45 -24.53 -10.09
N ILE A 293 -5.71 -25.48 -9.19
CA ILE A 293 -6.90 -26.35 -9.27
C ILE A 293 -8.08 -25.64 -8.59
N ILE A 294 -9.21 -25.53 -9.29
CA ILE A 294 -10.51 -25.23 -8.69
C ILE A 294 -11.23 -26.56 -8.51
N THR A 295 -11.51 -26.94 -7.26
CA THR A 295 -12.15 -28.24 -6.94
C THR A 295 -13.66 -28.24 -7.24
N PRO A 296 -14.34 -29.40 -7.19
CA PRO A 296 -15.81 -29.43 -7.20
C PRO A 296 -16.43 -28.78 -5.96
N ARG A 297 -17.63 -28.22 -6.13
CA ARG A 297 -18.46 -27.63 -5.05
C ARG A 297 -18.84 -28.64 -3.95
N ASN A 298 -19.28 -28.12 -2.81
CA ASN A 298 -19.67 -28.85 -1.59
C ASN A 298 -18.56 -29.78 -1.06
N MET A 299 -17.30 -29.37 -1.13
CA MET A 299 -16.14 -30.25 -0.93
C MET A 299 -16.13 -30.94 0.44
N THR A 300 -16.43 -30.18 1.51
CA THR A 300 -16.58 -30.67 2.89
C THR A 300 -17.60 -31.81 3.02
N GLN A 301 -18.64 -31.85 2.17
CA GLN A 301 -19.67 -32.89 2.22
C GLN A 301 -19.21 -34.22 1.60
N TRP A 302 -18.28 -34.20 0.63
CA TRP A 302 -17.90 -35.41 -0.13
C TRP A 302 -16.45 -35.87 0.05
N ALA A 303 -15.60 -35.06 0.67
CA ALA A 303 -14.26 -35.42 1.14
C ALA A 303 -14.00 -35.06 2.63
N GLY A 304 -15.04 -34.62 3.36
CA GLY A 304 -15.04 -34.51 4.83
C GLY A 304 -14.48 -33.19 5.38
N PRO A 305 -14.48 -33.03 6.73
CA PRO A 305 -14.15 -31.77 7.40
C PRO A 305 -12.67 -31.34 7.26
N ALA A 306 -11.78 -32.22 6.81
CA ALA A 306 -10.41 -31.85 6.45
C ALA A 306 -10.32 -31.06 5.12
N CYS A 307 -11.46 -30.84 4.45
CA CYS A 307 -11.59 -30.04 3.23
C CYS A 307 -12.31 -28.69 3.46
N ASP A 308 -12.50 -28.27 4.71
CA ASP A 308 -13.27 -27.07 5.05
C ASP A 308 -12.37 -25.81 4.98
N TRP A 309 -11.87 -25.51 3.77
CA TRP A 309 -10.98 -24.39 3.45
C TRP A 309 -11.43 -23.66 2.19
N SER A 310 -11.17 -22.35 2.11
CA SER A 310 -11.41 -21.56 0.88
C SER A 310 -10.33 -21.79 -0.18
N GLY A 311 -9.06 -21.87 0.24
CA GLY A 311 -7.95 -22.26 -0.61
C GLY A 311 -6.79 -22.87 0.19
N MET A 312 -5.74 -23.30 -0.51
CA MET A 312 -4.41 -23.61 0.01
C MET A 312 -3.35 -23.39 -1.09
N GLY A 313 -2.18 -22.84 -0.72
CA GLY A 313 -1.03 -22.64 -1.61
C GLY A 313 0.18 -23.50 -1.25
N SER A 314 1.02 -23.82 -2.24
CA SER A 314 2.41 -24.20 -1.97
C SER A 314 3.23 -22.94 -1.69
N ILE A 315 3.85 -22.88 -0.52
CA ILE A 315 4.82 -21.83 -0.19
C ILE A 315 6.04 -21.99 -1.11
N GLY A 316 6.28 -20.98 -1.94
CA GLY A 316 7.32 -20.94 -2.96
C GLY A 316 7.09 -21.81 -4.20
N MET A 317 8.14 -21.87 -5.03
CA MET A 317 8.14 -22.59 -6.30
C MET A 317 8.36 -24.10 -6.10
N ALA A 318 7.28 -24.88 -6.18
CA ALA A 318 7.30 -26.33 -6.26
C ALA A 318 8.26 -26.82 -7.39
N GLN A 319 9.14 -27.76 -7.03
CA GLN A 319 10.17 -28.29 -7.94
C GLN A 319 11.08 -27.22 -8.59
N SER A 320 11.17 -26.04 -7.98
CA SER A 320 11.95 -24.87 -8.44
C SER A 320 11.53 -24.28 -9.80
N THR A 321 10.40 -24.69 -10.38
CA THR A 321 10.02 -24.33 -11.76
C THR A 321 8.57 -23.89 -11.97
N TRP A 322 7.64 -24.37 -11.17
CA TRP A 322 6.25 -23.91 -11.11
C TRP A 322 5.79 -23.93 -9.65
N SER A 323 4.50 -23.76 -9.38
CA SER A 323 3.94 -23.69 -8.05
C SER A 323 2.47 -24.12 -8.07
N TYR A 324 1.93 -24.46 -6.90
CA TYR A 324 0.61 -25.06 -6.79
C TYR A 324 -0.32 -24.23 -5.90
N ALA A 325 -1.58 -24.15 -6.32
CA ALA A 325 -2.67 -23.68 -5.49
C ALA A 325 -3.91 -24.54 -5.71
N TRP A 326 -4.73 -24.66 -4.67
CA TRP A 326 -6.03 -25.30 -4.70
C TRP A 326 -7.05 -24.29 -4.18
N VAL A 327 -8.09 -24.00 -4.96
CA VAL A 327 -9.22 -23.14 -4.58
C VAL A 327 -10.46 -24.01 -4.47
N SER A 328 -11.22 -23.84 -3.39
CA SER A 328 -12.46 -24.57 -3.16
C SER A 328 -13.49 -24.23 -4.23
N GLY A 329 -14.19 -25.26 -4.73
CA GLY A 329 -15.28 -25.07 -5.68
C GLY A 329 -16.42 -24.20 -5.15
N ASP A 330 -16.54 -24.02 -3.84
CA ASP A 330 -17.52 -23.12 -3.25
C ASP A 330 -17.02 -21.67 -3.20
N SER A 331 -15.70 -21.46 -3.13
CA SER A 331 -15.02 -20.17 -3.08
C SER A 331 -14.53 -19.64 -4.44
N TRP A 332 -14.84 -20.31 -5.56
CA TRP A 332 -14.29 -19.98 -6.89
C TRP A 332 -14.53 -18.54 -7.40
N GLN A 333 -15.40 -17.76 -6.76
CA GLN A 333 -15.69 -16.35 -7.10
C GLN A 333 -14.97 -15.35 -6.18
N GLN A 334 -14.31 -15.81 -5.11
CA GLN A 334 -13.65 -14.96 -4.12
C GLN A 334 -12.26 -14.55 -4.63
N LYS A 335 -12.18 -13.36 -5.25
CA LYS A 335 -10.95 -12.78 -5.81
C LYS A 335 -9.77 -12.81 -4.81
N GLN A 336 -10.01 -12.50 -3.54
CA GLN A 336 -8.98 -12.50 -2.49
C GLN A 336 -8.30 -13.86 -2.30
N VAL A 337 -9.04 -14.97 -2.38
CA VAL A 337 -8.48 -16.33 -2.24
C VAL A 337 -7.45 -16.62 -3.32
N TYR A 338 -7.71 -16.22 -4.57
CA TYR A 338 -6.73 -16.39 -5.66
C TYR A 338 -5.45 -15.58 -5.40
N LEU A 339 -5.55 -14.35 -4.89
CA LEU A 339 -4.38 -13.53 -4.55
C LEU A 339 -3.61 -14.11 -3.34
N HIS A 340 -4.31 -14.67 -2.36
CA HIS A 340 -3.74 -15.34 -1.18
C HIS A 340 -2.93 -16.58 -1.59
N GLU A 341 -3.55 -17.55 -2.26
CA GLU A 341 -2.86 -18.82 -2.60
C GLU A 341 -1.74 -18.63 -3.63
N MET A 342 -1.90 -17.68 -4.56
CA MET A 342 -0.82 -17.31 -5.49
C MET A 342 0.25 -16.45 -4.81
N GLY A 343 -0.08 -15.72 -3.74
CA GLY A 343 0.88 -15.03 -2.88
C GLY A 343 1.86 -16.01 -2.24
N HIS A 344 1.35 -17.10 -1.65
CA HIS A 344 2.21 -18.17 -1.10
C HIS A 344 3.22 -18.70 -2.11
N ASN A 345 2.83 -18.86 -3.39
CA ASN A 345 3.73 -19.31 -4.45
C ASN A 345 4.96 -18.40 -4.65
N TYR A 346 4.89 -17.14 -4.20
CA TYR A 346 5.97 -16.16 -4.24
C TYR A 346 6.69 -15.97 -2.89
N ASN A 347 6.71 -16.98 -2.02
CA ASN A 347 7.31 -16.95 -0.68
C ASN A 347 6.61 -15.99 0.31
N LEU A 348 5.39 -15.51 0.02
CA LEU A 348 4.61 -14.80 1.02
C LEU A 348 4.12 -15.79 2.08
N MET A 349 4.27 -15.44 3.35
CA MET A 349 3.61 -16.12 4.48
C MET A 349 2.25 -15.45 4.73
N HIS A 350 1.64 -15.65 5.90
CA HIS A 350 0.36 -15.02 6.22
C HIS A 350 0.56 -13.64 6.85
N ALA A 351 -0.54 -12.91 7.03
CA ALA A 351 -0.58 -11.67 7.79
C ALA A 351 -1.30 -11.88 9.13
N ALA A 352 -0.52 -11.85 10.21
CA ALA A 352 -0.92 -12.12 11.58
C ALA A 352 -1.24 -10.83 12.35
N THR A 353 -1.90 -10.97 13.50
CA THR A 353 -1.93 -9.95 14.55
C THR A 353 -1.36 -10.53 15.85
N LEU A 354 -1.15 -9.70 16.87
CA LEU A 354 -0.77 -10.16 18.21
C LEU A 354 -1.96 -10.69 19.04
N GLU A 355 -3.16 -10.79 18.46
CA GLU A 355 -4.34 -11.26 19.18
C GLU A 355 -4.17 -12.69 19.70
N ASN A 356 -4.75 -12.97 20.88
CA ASN A 356 -4.74 -14.28 21.53
C ASN A 356 -3.36 -14.83 21.96
N GLY A 357 -2.31 -13.99 21.98
CA GLY A 357 -1.06 -14.27 22.70
C GLY A 357 0.19 -14.46 21.85
N GLY A 358 0.15 -14.04 20.58
CA GLY A 358 1.30 -14.04 19.66
C GLY A 358 0.87 -14.28 18.21
N PRO A 359 1.73 -13.99 17.22
CA PRO A 359 1.38 -14.12 15.80
C PRO A 359 1.05 -15.56 15.39
N ASP A 360 1.71 -16.56 16.01
CA ASP A 360 1.38 -17.99 15.83
C ASP A 360 -0.05 -18.34 16.31
N ALA A 361 -0.66 -17.54 17.20
CA ALA A 361 -1.99 -17.79 17.74
C ALA A 361 -3.11 -17.40 16.76
N CYS A 362 -2.86 -16.44 15.86
CA CYS A 362 -3.72 -16.17 14.72
C CYS A 362 -2.94 -15.57 13.53
N SER A 363 -2.30 -16.46 12.76
CA SER A 363 -1.58 -16.08 11.54
C SER A 363 -2.48 -15.50 10.43
N HIS A 364 -3.80 -15.64 10.55
CA HIS A 364 -4.79 -15.14 9.58
C HIS A 364 -5.67 -14.03 10.17
N CYS A 365 -5.21 -13.27 11.17
CA CYS A 365 -6.03 -12.22 11.81
C CYS A 365 -5.76 -10.78 11.33
N ASP A 366 -4.82 -10.51 10.42
CA ASP A 366 -4.71 -9.18 9.81
C ASP A 366 -5.83 -8.98 8.77
N TRP A 367 -6.81 -8.11 9.07
CA TRP A 367 -7.88 -7.78 8.11
C TRP A 367 -7.49 -6.65 7.14
N SER A 368 -6.24 -6.16 7.16
CA SER A 368 -5.75 -5.22 6.16
C SER A 368 -5.13 -5.90 4.93
N SER A 369 -4.67 -7.15 5.04
CA SER A 369 -3.87 -7.79 4.00
C SER A 369 -4.61 -8.91 3.29
N ALA A 370 -4.43 -9.03 1.97
CA ALA A 370 -4.83 -10.23 1.23
C ALA A 370 -4.22 -11.53 1.81
N MET A 371 -3.04 -11.48 2.44
CA MET A 371 -2.41 -12.63 3.11
C MET A 371 -2.94 -12.93 4.51
N GLY A 372 -3.86 -12.12 5.05
CA GLY A 372 -4.44 -12.30 6.38
C GLY A 372 -5.84 -12.92 6.33
N TYR A 373 -6.82 -12.26 6.96
CA TYR A 373 -8.19 -12.77 6.99
C TYR A 373 -8.90 -12.60 5.64
N CYS A 374 -9.72 -13.59 5.28
CA CYS A 374 -10.56 -13.58 4.07
C CYS A 374 -11.78 -12.64 4.25
N CYS A 375 -12.77 -12.56 3.36
CA CYS A 375 -12.85 -13.08 2.00
C CYS A 375 -13.12 -11.94 0.99
N ASP A 376 -13.15 -10.71 1.49
CA ASP A 376 -13.36 -9.44 0.79
C ASP A 376 -12.05 -9.03 0.10
N THR A 377 -12.12 -8.19 -0.94
CA THR A 377 -10.93 -7.86 -1.75
C THR A 377 -10.04 -6.85 -1.05
N ARG A 378 -8.74 -7.15 -0.94
CA ARG A 378 -7.75 -6.37 -0.18
C ARG A 378 -6.41 -6.39 -0.85
N CYS A 379 -5.78 -5.24 -1.03
CA CYS A 379 -4.39 -5.18 -1.43
C CYS A 379 -3.47 -5.73 -0.32
N LEU A 380 -2.34 -6.28 -0.74
CA LEU A 380 -1.32 -6.84 0.16
C LEU A 380 -0.82 -5.77 1.13
N SER A 381 -0.63 -6.11 2.41
CA SER A 381 0.03 -5.19 3.36
C SER A 381 1.46 -4.83 2.88
N PRO A 382 2.02 -3.67 3.27
CA PRO A 382 3.35 -3.22 2.85
C PRO A 382 4.47 -4.26 2.97
N PRO A 383 4.55 -5.09 4.04
CA PRO A 383 5.43 -6.26 4.11
C PRO A 383 5.41 -7.12 2.84
N HIS A 384 4.22 -7.55 2.44
CA HIS A 384 3.99 -8.48 1.33
C HIS A 384 4.11 -7.78 -0.03
N ALA A 385 3.63 -6.54 -0.14
CA ALA A 385 3.80 -5.74 -1.34
C ALA A 385 5.29 -5.42 -1.62
N TYR A 386 6.09 -5.20 -0.57
CA TYR A 386 7.56 -5.14 -0.66
C TYR A 386 8.16 -6.49 -1.08
N GLN A 387 7.74 -7.61 -0.49
CA GLN A 387 8.26 -8.94 -0.88
C GLN A 387 8.05 -9.27 -2.37
N LEU A 388 6.99 -8.76 -3.00
CA LEU A 388 6.75 -8.88 -4.45
C LEU A 388 7.41 -7.78 -5.30
N GLY A 389 7.97 -6.73 -4.69
CA GLY A 389 8.47 -5.54 -5.38
C GLY A 389 7.37 -4.68 -6.00
N TRP A 390 6.13 -4.83 -5.51
CA TRP A 390 4.97 -4.07 -5.95
C TRP A 390 4.95 -2.69 -5.29
N ALA A 391 5.14 -2.62 -3.97
CA ALA A 391 5.35 -1.38 -3.24
C ALA A 391 6.84 -1.18 -2.87
N LYS A 392 7.21 0.05 -2.54
CA LYS A 392 8.50 0.42 -1.96
C LYS A 392 8.34 1.48 -0.87
N ALA A 393 9.40 1.67 -0.08
CA ALA A 393 9.42 2.71 0.94
C ALA A 393 9.42 4.09 0.28
N LEU A 394 8.65 5.03 0.85
CA LEU A 394 8.78 6.47 0.57
C LEU A 394 10.06 7.03 1.21
N ALA A 395 10.33 6.61 2.44
CA ALA A 395 11.56 6.89 3.16
C ALA A 395 11.93 5.72 4.08
N THR A 396 13.24 5.53 4.28
CA THR A 396 13.78 4.64 5.31
C THR A 396 14.42 5.50 6.41
N VAL A 397 14.16 5.13 7.67
CA VAL A 397 14.56 5.85 8.88
C VAL A 397 15.30 4.90 9.83
N ASN A 398 16.46 5.32 10.31
CA ASN A 398 17.30 4.62 11.29
C ASN A 398 18.02 5.63 12.22
N ASP A 399 18.92 5.16 13.08
CA ASP A 399 19.67 5.97 14.06
C ASP A 399 20.50 7.12 13.46
N SER A 400 20.87 7.06 12.19
CA SER A 400 21.58 8.15 11.49
C SER A 400 20.67 9.32 11.06
N GLN A 401 19.35 9.14 11.14
CA GLN A 401 18.33 10.11 10.71
C GLN A 401 17.41 10.53 11.86
N LEU A 402 17.01 9.57 12.72
CA LEU A 402 16.17 9.81 13.90
C LEU A 402 17.05 9.76 15.16
N THR A 403 17.65 10.90 15.47
CA THR A 403 18.36 11.13 16.73
C THR A 403 17.40 11.21 17.91
N THR A 404 17.92 10.94 19.11
CA THR A 404 17.22 11.22 20.38
C THR A 404 16.88 12.70 20.50
N GLY A 405 15.68 13.02 20.98
CA GLY A 405 15.16 14.38 21.12
C GLY A 405 14.85 15.06 19.79
N THR A 406 14.60 14.31 18.71
CA THR A 406 14.29 14.90 17.40
C THR A 406 13.07 14.28 16.72
N THR A 407 12.29 15.15 16.08
CA THR A 407 11.05 14.81 15.35
C THR A 407 11.22 15.05 13.85
N LEU A 408 10.98 13.98 13.08
CA LEU A 408 10.92 14.00 11.62
C LEU A 408 9.45 14.04 11.17
N ALA A 409 9.17 14.68 10.05
CA ALA A 409 7.83 14.79 9.48
C ALA A 409 7.80 14.30 8.02
N PHE A 410 6.73 13.61 7.64
CA PHE A 410 6.55 13.01 6.32
C PHE A 410 5.11 13.19 5.83
N GLU A 411 4.94 13.49 4.54
CA GLU A 411 3.67 13.31 3.84
C GLU A 411 3.63 11.91 3.22
N LEU A 412 2.82 11.03 3.79
CA LEU A 412 2.72 9.63 3.40
C LEU A 412 1.46 9.43 2.53
N PRO A 413 1.59 9.11 1.23
CA PRO A 413 0.42 8.88 0.38
C PRO A 413 -0.32 7.59 0.76
N SER A 414 -1.63 7.58 0.51
CA SER A 414 -2.49 6.42 0.66
C SER A 414 -2.01 5.26 -0.21
N GLN A 415 -2.09 4.03 0.31
CA GLN A 415 -1.60 2.83 -0.36
C GLN A 415 -2.19 2.62 -1.77
N ILE A 416 -3.38 3.13 -2.07
CA ILE A 416 -4.02 3.02 -3.40
C ILE A 416 -3.47 4.02 -4.44
N MET A 417 -2.79 5.09 -4.00
CA MET A 417 -2.43 6.26 -4.84
C MET A 417 -1.01 6.23 -5.38
N SER A 418 -0.09 5.52 -4.73
CA SER A 418 1.34 5.49 -5.01
C SER A 418 1.90 4.08 -4.79
N ASP A 419 2.96 3.70 -5.49
CA ASP A 419 3.74 2.50 -5.18
C ASP A 419 4.81 2.76 -4.09
N ALA A 420 5.24 4.01 -3.93
CA ALA A 420 6.00 4.49 -2.77
C ALA A 420 5.03 4.97 -1.69
N ASN A 421 4.64 4.08 -0.77
CA ASN A 421 3.42 4.25 0.07
C ASN A 421 3.54 3.75 1.52
N TYR A 422 4.76 3.47 1.97
CA TYR A 422 5.03 3.16 3.36
C TYR A 422 6.33 3.82 3.85
N LEU A 423 6.40 4.14 5.14
CA LEU A 423 7.66 4.50 5.80
C LEU A 423 8.24 3.25 6.45
N GLN A 424 9.55 3.04 6.31
CA GLN A 424 10.27 1.94 6.94
C GLN A 424 11.17 2.47 8.06
N VAL A 425 10.92 2.06 9.29
CA VAL A 425 11.71 2.47 10.46
C VAL A 425 12.43 1.25 11.03
N THR A 426 13.76 1.32 11.14
CA THR A 426 14.58 0.23 11.67
C THR A 426 15.24 0.68 12.96
N THR A 427 14.94 0.02 14.08
CA THR A 427 15.46 0.39 15.42
C THR A 427 16.90 -0.10 15.60
N THR A 428 17.82 0.43 14.79
CA THR A 428 19.27 0.20 14.90
C THR A 428 19.86 0.73 16.21
N TRP A 429 19.15 1.67 16.86
CA TRP A 429 19.54 2.27 18.14
C TRP A 429 19.18 1.45 19.39
N LEU A 430 18.37 0.39 19.27
CA LEU A 430 17.96 -0.43 20.42
C LEU A 430 18.94 -1.58 20.66
N GLY A 431 19.43 -1.70 21.89
CA GLY A 431 20.01 -2.92 22.44
C GLY A 431 18.94 -3.95 22.83
N ALA A 432 19.36 -5.20 23.02
CA ALA A 432 18.46 -6.26 23.49
C ALA A 432 18.05 -6.09 24.97
N ASP A 433 18.87 -5.38 25.76
CA ASP A 433 18.64 -5.09 27.18
C ASP A 433 17.75 -3.86 27.41
N ASP A 434 17.54 -3.01 26.39
CA ASP A 434 16.72 -1.79 26.48
C ASP A 434 15.22 -2.07 26.52
N VAL A 435 14.80 -3.31 26.20
CA VAL A 435 13.38 -3.69 26.13
C VAL A 435 13.06 -4.83 27.08
N ALA A 436 12.04 -4.61 27.92
CA ALA A 436 11.63 -5.60 28.91
C ALA A 436 11.28 -6.95 28.25
N PRO A 437 11.76 -8.11 28.78
CA PRO A 437 11.46 -9.43 28.20
C PRO A 437 9.96 -9.74 28.07
N SER A 438 9.10 -9.12 28.89
CA SER A 438 7.64 -9.19 28.77
C SER A 438 7.08 -8.45 27.56
N ALA A 439 7.69 -7.33 27.17
CA ALA A 439 7.32 -6.59 25.96
C ALA A 439 7.79 -7.35 24.70
N VAL A 440 9.02 -7.88 24.71
CA VAL A 440 9.52 -8.78 23.66
C VAL A 440 8.60 -10.01 23.51
N ALA A 441 8.16 -10.62 24.61
CA ALA A 441 7.21 -11.73 24.58
C ALA A 441 5.81 -11.34 24.05
N ALA A 442 5.32 -10.14 24.38
CA ALA A 442 4.04 -9.65 23.87
C ALA A 442 4.05 -9.48 22.33
N MET A 443 5.21 -9.16 21.76
CA MET A 443 5.44 -9.06 20.31
C MET A 443 5.70 -10.40 19.60
N GLY A 444 5.37 -11.53 20.22
CA GLY A 444 5.65 -12.87 19.69
C GLY A 444 7.05 -13.41 19.96
N GLY A 445 7.85 -12.72 20.77
CA GLY A 445 9.21 -13.14 21.12
C GLY A 445 10.26 -12.79 20.08
N THR A 446 11.52 -13.17 20.36
CA THR A 446 12.71 -12.77 19.59
C THR A 446 12.76 -13.28 18.14
N SER A 447 11.89 -14.22 17.75
CA SER A 447 11.71 -14.64 16.36
C SER A 447 11.08 -13.54 15.50
N TYR A 448 10.15 -12.78 16.08
CA TYR A 448 9.40 -11.72 15.41
C TYR A 448 9.97 -10.34 15.73
N TYR A 449 10.10 -10.03 17.02
CA TYR A 449 10.67 -8.77 17.52
C TYR A 449 12.02 -9.02 18.21
N TYR A 450 13.09 -8.79 17.46
CA TYR A 450 14.43 -8.63 18.01
C TYR A 450 14.71 -7.12 18.07
N PRO A 451 14.81 -6.49 19.27
CA PRO A 451 14.86 -5.02 19.37
C PRO A 451 15.99 -4.37 18.56
N PRO A 452 17.23 -4.93 18.55
CA PRO A 452 18.25 -4.47 17.62
C PRO A 452 17.82 -4.80 16.18
N ASN A 453 17.55 -3.75 15.39
CA ASN A 453 17.04 -3.86 14.02
C ASN A 453 15.60 -4.42 13.91
N ALA A 454 14.71 -4.12 14.87
CA ALA A 454 13.29 -4.32 14.63
C ALA A 454 12.82 -3.38 13.50
N THR A 455 12.16 -3.92 12.48
CA THR A 455 11.73 -3.16 11.30
C THR A 455 10.23 -2.96 11.36
N PHE A 456 9.83 -1.72 11.60
CA PHE A 456 8.44 -1.27 11.56
C PHE A 456 8.12 -0.67 10.19
N LEU A 457 6.90 -0.90 9.73
CA LEU A 457 6.37 -0.38 8.48
C LEU A 457 5.06 0.35 8.76
N PHE A 458 4.94 1.58 8.27
CA PHE A 458 3.80 2.46 8.49
C PHE A 458 3.18 2.79 7.13
N SER A 459 1.90 2.48 6.91
CA SER A 459 1.23 2.79 5.65
C SER A 459 -0.17 3.34 5.87
N TYR A 460 -0.49 4.43 5.17
CA TYR A 460 -1.80 5.06 5.21
C TYR A 460 -2.78 4.29 4.32
N ARG A 461 -3.92 3.89 4.88
CA ARG A 461 -4.92 3.11 4.14
C ARG A 461 -6.33 3.63 4.35
N LEU A 462 -7.05 3.67 3.24
CA LEU A 462 -8.44 4.09 3.12
C LEU A 462 -9.24 2.92 2.57
N ASP A 463 -10.50 2.81 2.97
CA ASP A 463 -11.43 1.86 2.38
C ASP A 463 -11.71 2.27 0.92
N PHE A 464 -11.46 1.36 -0.03
CA PHE A 464 -11.62 1.61 -1.46
C PHE A 464 -12.42 0.47 -2.11
N GLU A 465 -13.59 0.82 -2.65
CA GLU A 465 -14.52 -0.14 -3.23
C GLU A 465 -13.88 -1.00 -4.35
N ASP A 466 -14.49 -2.16 -4.61
CA ASP A 466 -14.11 -3.17 -5.61
C ASP A 466 -12.77 -3.92 -5.43
N PHE A 467 -11.76 -3.33 -4.77
CA PHE A 467 -10.40 -3.89 -4.68
C PHE A 467 -9.62 -3.69 -3.35
N ASP A 468 -9.96 -2.75 -2.45
CA ASP A 468 -9.33 -2.62 -1.12
C ASP A 468 -10.36 -2.34 0.01
N GLU A 469 -11.25 -3.32 0.18
CA GLU A 469 -12.36 -3.37 1.15
C GLU A 469 -11.84 -3.62 2.58
N LEU A 470 -11.58 -2.53 3.30
CA LEU A 470 -10.88 -2.51 4.58
C LEU A 470 -11.84 -2.24 5.75
N PRO A 471 -12.09 -3.23 6.63
CA PRO A 471 -13.05 -3.07 7.71
C PRO A 471 -12.60 -2.03 8.74
N GLY A 472 -13.57 -1.40 9.40
CA GLY A 472 -13.32 -0.40 10.44
C GLY A 472 -12.40 -0.94 11.53
N GLY A 473 -11.32 -0.20 11.81
CA GLY A 473 -10.18 -0.67 12.62
C GLY A 473 -8.91 -0.93 11.80
N PHE A 474 -9.02 -1.03 10.47
CA PHE A 474 -7.90 -1.17 9.53
C PHE A 474 -7.90 -0.09 8.41
N SER A 475 -8.98 0.69 8.29
CA SER A 475 -9.14 1.82 7.35
C SER A 475 -9.24 3.18 8.06
N GLY A 476 -8.92 4.26 7.33
CA GLY A 476 -9.05 5.65 7.79
C GLY A 476 -7.86 6.15 8.60
N GLY A 477 -6.70 5.49 8.49
CA GLY A 477 -5.55 5.73 9.36
C GLY A 477 -4.27 5.03 8.88
N VAL A 478 -3.22 5.15 9.68
CA VAL A 478 -1.91 4.54 9.39
C VAL A 478 -1.79 3.21 10.13
N ASN A 479 -1.75 2.13 9.34
CA ASN A 479 -1.56 0.79 9.86
C ASN A 479 -0.09 0.58 10.22
N VAL A 480 0.16 0.01 11.40
CA VAL A 480 1.51 -0.28 11.90
C VAL A 480 1.78 -1.79 11.80
N TYR A 481 2.87 -2.15 11.13
CA TYR A 481 3.30 -3.54 10.98
C TYR A 481 4.73 -3.74 11.50
N LEU A 482 5.01 -4.90 12.10
CA LEU A 482 6.36 -5.40 12.38
C LEU A 482 6.74 -6.46 11.32
N PHE A 483 7.89 -6.27 10.67
CA PHE A 483 8.39 -7.19 9.65
C PHE A 483 9.91 -7.11 9.47
N THR A 484 10.66 -7.68 10.43
CA THR A 484 12.13 -7.82 10.32
C THR A 484 12.52 -9.04 9.48
N ILE A 485 13.02 -8.82 8.27
CA ILE A 485 13.58 -9.85 7.37
C ILE A 485 14.98 -9.45 6.88
N GLY A 486 15.83 -10.44 6.61
CA GLY A 486 17.17 -10.26 6.02
C GLY A 486 17.20 -10.40 4.49
N ALA A 487 16.16 -11.00 3.89
CA ALA A 487 16.02 -11.12 2.43
C ALA A 487 14.56 -10.95 1.98
N GLN A 488 14.36 -10.35 0.81
CA GLN A 488 13.03 -10.02 0.26
C GLN A 488 12.14 -11.26 0.00
N ASP A 489 12.73 -12.45 -0.13
CA ASP A 489 12.04 -13.74 -0.32
C ASP A 489 12.06 -14.64 0.94
N GLU A 490 12.38 -14.08 2.11
CA GLU A 490 12.36 -14.79 3.40
C GLU A 490 10.94 -15.20 3.82
N LEU A 491 10.81 -16.43 4.36
CA LEU A 491 9.54 -16.97 4.83
C LEU A 491 9.26 -16.52 6.27
N LYS A 492 8.55 -15.41 6.42
CA LYS A 492 8.14 -14.85 7.72
C LYS A 492 6.75 -14.24 7.64
N ASP A 493 5.85 -14.53 8.58
CA ASP A 493 4.55 -13.86 8.67
C ASP A 493 4.74 -12.37 9.04
N SER A 494 3.97 -11.47 8.44
CA SER A 494 3.95 -10.06 8.86
C SER A 494 3.00 -9.87 10.04
N VAL A 495 3.36 -9.04 11.02
CA VAL A 495 2.50 -8.81 12.21
C VAL A 495 1.91 -7.40 12.20
N HIS A 496 0.61 -7.28 12.04
CA HIS A 496 -0.12 -6.02 12.29
C HIS A 496 -0.23 -5.76 13.80
N LEU A 497 0.04 -4.52 14.19
CA LEU A 497 0.16 -4.08 15.58
C LEU A 497 -0.94 -3.11 16.02
N GLY A 498 -1.60 -2.44 15.08
CA GLY A 498 -2.61 -1.42 15.36
C GLY A 498 -2.79 -0.39 14.23
N LEU A 499 -3.71 0.55 14.47
CA LEU A 499 -4.06 1.64 13.57
C LEU A 499 -3.90 2.98 14.31
N ILE A 500 -2.99 3.82 13.83
CA ILE A 500 -2.96 5.25 14.19
C ILE A 500 -4.10 5.93 13.42
N SER A 501 -4.92 6.74 14.10
CA SER A 501 -6.11 7.36 13.49
C SER A 501 -6.56 8.59 14.29
N PRO A 502 -7.50 9.43 13.80
CA PRO A 502 -7.95 10.61 14.54
C PRO A 502 -8.55 10.35 15.95
N SER A 503 -8.93 9.11 16.27
CA SER A 503 -9.38 8.69 17.62
C SER A 503 -8.28 8.05 18.48
N SER A 504 -7.13 7.74 17.89
CA SER A 504 -5.91 7.26 18.55
C SER A 504 -4.70 7.81 17.77
N PRO A 505 -4.40 9.11 17.90
CA PRO A 505 -3.52 9.83 16.98
C PRO A 505 -2.03 9.51 17.14
N SER A 506 -1.66 8.69 18.12
CA SER A 506 -0.29 8.21 18.32
C SER A 506 -0.22 6.70 18.55
N TRP A 507 0.94 6.13 18.24
CA TRP A 507 1.38 4.80 18.60
C TRP A 507 2.83 4.90 19.10
N ALA A 508 3.18 4.09 20.09
CA ALA A 508 4.55 3.96 20.59
C ALA A 508 4.98 2.49 20.53
N ASP A 509 6.26 2.25 20.25
CA ASP A 509 6.81 0.91 20.27
C ASP A 509 6.91 0.36 21.71
N PRO A 510 7.09 -0.97 21.88
CA PRO A 510 7.12 -1.60 23.21
C PRO A 510 8.29 -1.19 24.11
N SER A 511 9.30 -0.51 23.57
CA SER A 511 10.38 0.14 24.35
C SER A 511 10.08 1.58 24.75
N GLY A 512 9.13 2.24 24.07
CA GLY A 512 8.90 3.69 24.18
C GLY A 512 9.98 4.55 23.52
N SER A 513 10.88 3.97 22.72
CA SER A 513 11.96 4.71 22.03
C SER A 513 11.59 5.17 20.61
N LEU A 514 10.43 4.75 20.10
CA LEU A 514 9.84 5.24 18.86
C LEU A 514 8.38 5.60 19.11
N VAL A 515 8.07 6.89 18.97
CA VAL A 515 6.70 7.41 18.99
C VAL A 515 6.36 7.91 17.59
N VAL A 516 5.17 7.56 17.12
CA VAL A 516 4.70 7.88 15.76
C VAL A 516 3.29 8.45 15.85
N ARG A 517 3.05 9.59 15.19
CA ARG A 517 1.81 10.36 15.36
C ARG A 517 1.22 10.78 14.01
N GLN A 518 -0.09 10.62 13.85
CA GLN A 518 -0.87 11.15 12.73
C GLN A 518 -1.39 12.55 13.11
N LEU A 519 -0.93 13.59 12.41
CA LEU A 519 -1.37 14.96 12.65
C LEU A 519 -2.67 15.29 11.90
N THR A 520 -2.71 14.95 10.61
CA THR A 520 -3.86 15.18 9.72
C THR A 520 -3.79 14.24 8.51
N GLY A 521 -4.90 14.01 7.80
CA GLY A 521 -4.93 13.22 6.57
C GLY A 521 -6.24 13.36 5.81
N ASP A 522 -6.20 13.07 4.51
CA ASP A 522 -7.31 13.26 3.57
C ASP A 522 -7.53 12.01 2.67
N ALA A 523 -8.18 12.16 1.51
CA ALA A 523 -8.40 11.05 0.58
C ALA A 523 -7.12 10.58 -0.17
N ASN A 524 -6.00 11.29 -0.04
CA ASN A 524 -4.79 11.13 -0.85
C ASN A 524 -3.55 10.84 0.00
N SER A 525 -3.36 11.53 1.13
CA SER A 525 -2.17 11.44 1.97
C SER A 525 -2.45 11.69 3.46
N VAL A 526 -1.44 11.46 4.30
CA VAL A 526 -1.44 11.73 5.74
C VAL A 526 -0.13 12.40 6.14
N ILE A 527 -0.18 13.37 7.04
CA ILE A 527 1.01 13.93 7.68
C ILE A 527 1.31 13.10 8.93
N LEU A 528 2.46 12.43 8.91
CA LEU A 528 2.95 11.60 10.00
C LEU A 528 4.23 12.19 10.58
N THR A 529 4.33 12.24 11.92
CA THR A 529 5.59 12.52 12.61
C THR A 529 6.17 11.25 13.24
N LEU A 530 7.50 11.15 13.22
CA LEU A 530 8.29 10.13 13.90
C LEU A 530 9.20 10.85 14.88
N CYS A 531 9.13 10.49 16.15
CA CYS A 531 9.90 11.07 17.24
C CYS A 531 10.58 9.96 18.04
N ARG A 532 11.79 10.25 18.54
CA ARG A 532 12.55 9.36 19.43
C ARG A 532 12.85 10.11 20.72
N PRO A 533 12.21 9.78 21.85
CA PRO A 533 12.31 10.57 23.06
C PRO A 533 13.70 10.49 23.70
N GLU A 534 14.06 11.57 24.38
CA GLU A 534 15.23 11.69 25.26
C GLU A 534 14.86 11.44 26.73
N ALA A 535 13.68 11.89 27.13
CA ALA A 535 13.13 11.74 28.47
C ALA A 535 11.70 11.17 28.42
N ALA A 536 11.07 11.03 29.58
CA ALA A 536 9.65 10.72 29.72
C ALA A 536 8.85 11.94 30.26
N SER A 537 9.43 13.13 30.06
CA SER A 537 8.91 14.46 30.42
C SER A 537 9.94 15.55 30.09
N GLU A 538 9.50 16.74 29.65
CA GLU A 538 10.36 17.93 29.53
C GLU A 538 10.62 18.60 30.90
N ALA A 539 11.13 17.85 31.88
CA ALA A 539 11.30 18.34 33.26
C ALA A 539 12.53 19.26 33.47
N GLY A 540 13.24 19.65 32.41
CA GLY A 540 14.54 20.36 32.46
C GLY A 540 14.52 21.70 31.74
N TRP A 541 15.21 22.72 32.27
CA TRP A 541 15.30 24.04 31.63
C TRP A 541 15.91 23.96 30.23
N GLU A 542 16.89 23.08 30.05
CA GLU A 542 17.56 22.83 28.78
C GLU A 542 16.62 22.23 27.71
N ALA A 543 15.70 21.33 28.08
CA ALA A 543 14.69 20.79 27.16
C ALA A 543 13.67 21.89 26.79
N CYS A 544 13.04 22.49 27.81
CA CYS A 544 12.01 23.53 27.69
C CYS A 544 12.40 24.84 27.00
N ASN A 545 13.61 24.94 26.43
CA ASN A 545 14.07 26.10 25.66
C ASN A 545 14.97 25.70 24.46
N ASP A 546 14.90 24.46 23.96
CA ASP A 546 15.69 24.00 22.80
C ASP A 546 14.89 23.86 21.48
N PHE A 547 13.56 24.04 21.54
CA PHE A 547 12.61 23.95 20.42
C PHE A 547 12.37 22.54 19.85
N ASN A 548 12.68 21.48 20.61
CA ASN A 548 12.31 20.10 20.29
C ASN A 548 11.06 19.63 21.06
N ASP A 549 10.68 18.38 20.79
CA ASP A 549 9.64 17.58 21.45
C ASP A 549 10.41 16.42 22.12
N ASN A 550 11.01 16.67 23.29
CA ASN A 550 12.04 15.80 23.89
C ASN A 550 11.44 14.52 24.51
N ASP A 551 10.11 14.42 24.71
CA ASP A 551 9.43 13.22 25.20
C ASP A 551 8.40 12.61 24.22
N CYS A 552 8.16 13.28 23.09
CA CYS A 552 7.23 12.89 22.02
C CYS A 552 5.72 13.00 22.35
N ASP A 553 5.35 13.73 23.40
CA ASP A 553 3.97 14.17 23.71
C ASP A 553 3.34 14.99 22.57
N GLY A 554 4.13 15.60 21.69
CA GLY A 554 3.68 16.37 20.53
C GLY A 554 3.42 17.85 20.80
N LEU A 555 3.80 18.33 21.98
CA LEU A 555 3.97 19.74 22.33
C LEU A 555 5.48 20.07 22.36
N ILE A 556 5.84 21.34 22.60
CA ILE A 556 7.22 21.86 22.52
C ILE A 556 7.40 23.00 23.53
N ASP A 557 8.53 23.05 24.25
CA ASP A 557 8.98 24.16 25.10
C ASP A 557 7.87 24.75 26.01
N ALA A 558 7.30 25.89 25.63
CA ALA A 558 6.38 26.67 26.46
C ALA A 558 4.92 26.23 26.33
N ASP A 559 4.62 25.39 25.34
CA ASP A 559 3.29 24.79 25.13
C ASP A 559 3.16 23.42 25.83
N ASP A 560 4.26 22.79 26.25
CA ASP A 560 4.26 21.58 27.08
C ASP A 560 3.84 21.89 28.56
N PRO A 561 2.81 21.19 29.10
CA PRO A 561 2.45 21.22 30.53
C PRO A 561 3.58 20.97 31.53
N ASP A 562 4.55 20.09 31.27
CA ASP A 562 5.64 19.76 32.19
C ASP A 562 6.66 20.91 32.30
N CYS A 563 6.87 21.63 31.19
CA CYS A 563 7.65 22.87 31.15
C CYS A 563 6.98 24.07 31.83
N ALA A 564 5.69 23.99 32.17
CA ALA A 564 4.95 25.10 32.77
C ALA A 564 5.61 25.66 34.06
N ALA A 565 6.39 24.85 34.79
CA ALA A 565 7.15 25.28 35.95
C ALA A 565 8.16 26.41 35.65
N PHE A 566 8.74 26.44 34.46
CA PHE A 566 9.74 27.44 34.04
C PHE A 566 9.09 28.73 33.53
N PHE A 567 7.92 28.63 32.89
CA PHE A 567 7.22 29.78 32.30
C PHE A 567 6.28 30.49 33.28
N THR A 568 5.56 29.76 34.14
CA THR A 568 4.65 30.33 35.15
C THR A 568 5.36 31.18 36.22
N ASN A 569 6.65 30.95 36.45
CA ASN A 569 7.45 31.71 37.41
C ASN A 569 8.10 32.98 36.83
N ARG A 570 7.87 33.33 35.55
CA ARG A 570 8.25 34.66 35.06
C ARG A 570 7.41 35.72 35.79
N PRO A 571 8.01 36.72 36.46
CA PRO A 571 7.23 37.81 37.03
C PRO A 571 6.46 38.50 35.91
N PRO A 572 5.19 38.90 36.14
CA PRO A 572 4.35 39.45 35.08
C PRO A 572 5.06 40.63 34.42
N PRO A 573 5.01 40.74 33.07
CA PRO A 573 5.78 41.73 32.33
C PRO A 573 5.52 43.12 32.93
N PRO A 574 6.58 43.91 33.21
CA PRO A 574 6.44 45.15 33.96
C PRO A 574 5.38 46.03 33.29
N PRO A 575 4.41 46.56 34.06
CA PRO A 575 3.18 47.14 33.51
C PRO A 575 3.53 48.15 32.42
N PRO A 576 2.95 48.04 31.21
CA PRO A 576 3.49 48.66 30.00
C PRO A 576 3.91 50.09 30.26
N GLN A 577 5.22 50.34 30.21
CA GLN A 577 5.76 51.66 30.55
C GLN A 577 5.01 52.68 29.73
N THR A 578 4.34 53.62 30.41
CA THR A 578 3.50 54.63 29.78
C THR A 578 4.39 55.61 29.04
N LEU A 579 4.83 55.19 27.84
CA LEU A 579 5.65 55.94 26.91
C LEU A 579 5.03 57.32 26.80
N THR A 580 5.73 58.30 27.38
CA THR A 580 5.25 59.66 27.55
C THR A 580 5.03 60.24 26.17
N ARG A 581 3.75 60.17 25.75
CA ARG A 581 3.29 60.25 24.37
C ARG A 581 3.96 61.41 23.65
N SER A 582 5.00 61.08 22.87
CA SER A 582 5.80 62.09 22.18
C SER A 582 4.86 62.95 21.35
N PRO A 583 5.02 64.29 21.37
CA PRO A 583 4.11 65.18 20.66
C PRO A 583 4.07 64.78 19.18
N PRO A 584 2.88 64.68 18.57
CA PRO A 584 2.75 64.14 17.23
C PRO A 584 3.63 64.94 16.26
N PRO A 585 4.42 64.27 15.39
CA PRO A 585 5.27 64.97 14.45
C PRO A 585 4.41 65.92 13.58
N PRO A 586 4.91 67.12 13.25
CA PRO A 586 4.15 68.09 12.48
C PRO A 586 3.69 67.47 11.17
N ARG A 587 2.41 67.67 10.83
CA ARG A 587 1.82 67.10 9.60
C ARG A 587 2.69 67.44 8.39
N PRO A 588 3.05 66.46 7.55
CA PRO A 588 3.64 66.75 6.25
C PRO A 588 2.76 67.73 5.46
N PRO A 589 3.35 68.65 4.67
CA PRO A 589 2.58 69.51 3.80
C PRO A 589 1.76 68.67 2.80
N PRO A 590 0.56 69.11 2.40
CA PRO A 590 -0.26 68.36 1.47
C PRO A 590 0.50 68.16 0.14
N PRO A 591 0.47 66.95 -0.45
CA PRO A 591 1.18 66.70 -1.70
C PRO A 591 0.63 67.59 -2.82
N PRO A 592 1.49 68.04 -3.76
CA PRO A 592 1.06 68.87 -4.87
C PRO A 592 -0.02 68.16 -5.71
N PRO A 593 -0.99 68.89 -6.29
CA PRO A 593 -2.06 68.29 -7.06
C PRO A 593 -1.50 67.49 -8.23
N ARG A 594 -1.87 66.20 -8.32
CA ARG A 594 -1.42 65.32 -9.40
C ARG A 594 -1.75 65.94 -10.76
N PRO A 595 -0.82 65.95 -11.73
CA PRO A 595 -1.13 66.27 -13.12
C PRO A 595 -2.31 65.44 -13.61
N ARG A 596 -3.23 66.05 -14.37
CA ARG A 596 -4.35 65.32 -14.96
C ARG A 596 -3.81 64.27 -15.93
N SER A 597 -4.21 63.02 -15.75
CA SER A 597 -3.90 61.94 -16.69
C SER A 597 -4.34 62.33 -18.10
N PRO A 598 -3.53 62.08 -19.14
CA PRO A 598 -3.98 62.27 -20.53
C PRO A 598 -5.19 61.36 -20.81
N PRO A 599 -6.09 61.74 -21.73
CA PRO A 599 -7.20 60.88 -22.13
C PRO A 599 -6.68 59.57 -22.72
N PRO A 600 -7.39 58.44 -22.51
CA PRO A 600 -6.99 57.16 -23.07
C PRO A 600 -6.97 57.23 -24.61
N PRO A 601 -6.00 56.59 -25.28
CA PRO A 601 -5.94 56.58 -26.73
C PRO A 601 -7.20 55.92 -27.32
N LEU A 602 -7.69 56.49 -28.43
CA LEU A 602 -8.79 55.91 -29.19
C LEU A 602 -8.43 54.48 -29.62
N ARG A 603 -9.37 53.54 -29.44
CA ARG A 603 -9.19 52.16 -29.90
C ARG A 603 -8.97 52.14 -31.41
N SER A 604 -7.89 51.50 -31.84
CA SER A 604 -7.68 51.16 -33.25
C SER A 604 -8.87 50.36 -33.80
N PRO A 605 -9.27 50.56 -35.07
CA PRO A 605 -10.23 49.67 -35.71
C PRO A 605 -9.67 48.24 -35.80
N PRO A 606 -10.54 47.22 -35.82
CA PRO A 606 -10.10 45.83 -36.01
C PRO A 606 -9.40 45.66 -37.37
N PRO A 607 -8.42 44.74 -37.47
CA PRO A 607 -7.76 44.46 -38.74
C PRO A 607 -8.75 43.88 -39.77
N PRO A 608 -8.57 44.16 -41.07
CA PRO A 608 -9.38 43.53 -42.11
C PRO A 608 -9.12 42.02 -42.15
N HIS A 609 -10.15 41.25 -42.53
CA HIS A 609 -10.03 39.80 -42.71
C HIS A 609 -8.99 39.46 -43.78
N SER A 610 -8.06 38.57 -43.46
CA SER A 610 -7.20 37.91 -44.46
C SER A 610 -8.06 37.11 -45.44
N PRO A 611 -7.72 37.08 -46.75
CA PRO A 611 -8.45 36.27 -47.72
C PRO A 611 -8.24 34.77 -47.49
N ASP A 612 -9.26 33.98 -47.79
CA ASP A 612 -9.23 32.52 -47.64
C ASP A 612 -8.15 31.84 -48.49
N ALA A 613 -7.56 30.78 -47.95
CA ALA A 613 -6.61 29.93 -48.67
C ALA A 613 -7.33 29.05 -49.71
N PRO A 614 -6.71 28.76 -50.87
CA PRO A 614 -7.36 28.01 -51.94
C PRO A 614 -7.68 26.55 -51.54
N GLU A 615 -8.89 26.09 -51.86
CA GLU A 615 -9.39 24.75 -51.57
C GLU A 615 -8.52 23.68 -52.27
N SER A 616 -7.86 22.81 -51.49
CA SER A 616 -7.10 21.68 -52.03
C SER A 616 -8.04 20.60 -52.59
N PRO A 617 -7.64 19.90 -53.69
CA PRO A 617 -8.54 19.05 -54.45
C PRO A 617 -9.07 17.87 -53.63
N ARG A 618 -10.39 17.67 -53.66
CA ARG A 618 -11.09 16.63 -52.89
C ARG A 618 -10.74 15.23 -53.38
N THR A 619 -10.06 14.46 -52.54
CA THR A 619 -9.91 13.00 -52.71
C THR A 619 -11.29 12.34 -52.80
N PRO A 620 -11.54 11.43 -53.76
CA PRO A 620 -12.86 10.85 -53.95
C PRO A 620 -13.33 10.07 -52.71
N THR A 621 -14.53 10.40 -52.22
CA THR A 621 -15.14 9.77 -51.06
C THR A 621 -15.44 8.29 -51.34
N ARG A 622 -14.60 7.40 -50.79
CA ARG A 622 -14.83 5.96 -50.82
C ARG A 622 -16.14 5.66 -50.10
N ARG A 623 -17.19 5.34 -50.88
CA ARG A 623 -18.56 5.11 -50.42
C ARG A 623 -18.56 4.16 -49.23
N ALA A 624 -19.09 4.63 -48.09
CA ALA A 624 -19.24 3.79 -46.91
C ALA A 624 -20.12 2.58 -47.25
N SER A 625 -19.66 1.37 -46.93
CA SER A 625 -20.52 0.19 -46.96
C SER A 625 -21.64 0.39 -45.95
N PRO A 626 -22.88 -0.04 -46.25
CA PRO A 626 -23.93 -0.07 -45.23
C PRO A 626 -23.47 -0.98 -44.08
N PRO A 627 -23.89 -0.72 -42.82
CA PRO A 627 -23.64 -1.65 -41.73
C PRO A 627 -24.22 -3.02 -42.07
N PRO A 628 -23.59 -4.12 -41.62
CA PRO A 628 -24.19 -5.44 -41.76
C PRO A 628 -25.59 -5.43 -41.10
N PRO A 629 -26.59 -6.09 -41.70
CA PRO A 629 -27.89 -6.21 -41.06
C PRO A 629 -27.72 -6.88 -39.68
N PRO A 630 -28.54 -6.54 -38.68
CA PRO A 630 -28.51 -7.24 -37.40
C PRO A 630 -28.69 -8.74 -37.65
N PRO A 631 -27.99 -9.61 -36.89
CA PRO A 631 -28.14 -11.05 -37.06
C PRO A 631 -29.63 -11.38 -36.92
N ARG A 632 -30.19 -12.03 -37.96
CA ARG A 632 -31.58 -12.48 -37.90
C ARG A 632 -31.70 -13.37 -36.66
N LEU A 633 -32.62 -13.01 -35.76
CA LEU A 633 -33.20 -13.97 -34.83
C LEU A 633 -33.57 -15.21 -35.67
N ALA A 634 -33.00 -16.35 -35.29
CA ALA A 634 -33.42 -17.60 -35.90
C ALA A 634 -34.91 -17.77 -35.61
N THR A 635 -35.71 -17.78 -36.67
CA THR A 635 -37.13 -18.17 -36.58
C THR A 635 -37.22 -19.53 -35.90
N GLU A 636 -38.30 -19.73 -35.15
CA GLU A 636 -38.60 -20.97 -34.44
C GLU A 636 -38.26 -22.19 -35.30
N ALA A 637 -37.29 -22.99 -34.84
CA ALA A 637 -37.17 -24.36 -35.30
C ALA A 637 -38.37 -25.10 -34.72
N GLU A 638 -39.29 -25.55 -35.58
CA GLU A 638 -40.51 -26.23 -35.17
C GLU A 638 -40.19 -27.39 -34.22
N SER A 639 -40.92 -27.44 -33.09
CA SER A 639 -40.88 -28.61 -32.21
C SER A 639 -41.16 -29.87 -33.03
N PRO A 640 -40.32 -30.92 -32.99
CA PRO A 640 -40.61 -32.16 -33.69
C PRO A 640 -41.95 -32.72 -33.18
N PRO A 641 -42.82 -33.24 -34.06
CA PRO A 641 -44.15 -33.68 -33.67
C PRO A 641 -44.07 -34.83 -32.65
N PRO A 642 -45.04 -34.95 -31.75
CA PRO A 642 -45.06 -36.05 -30.79
C PRO A 642 -45.09 -37.39 -31.54
N PRO A 643 -44.26 -38.38 -31.17
CA PRO A 643 -44.29 -39.69 -31.81
C PRO A 643 -45.64 -40.37 -31.54
N GLY A 644 -46.44 -40.53 -32.60
CA GLY A 644 -47.80 -41.04 -32.51
C GLY A 644 -47.87 -42.52 -32.13
N ASP A 645 -49.02 -42.92 -31.57
CA ASP A 645 -49.29 -44.28 -31.10
C ASP A 645 -49.12 -45.35 -32.19
N LEU A 646 -48.20 -46.29 -31.97
CA LEU A 646 -48.23 -47.61 -32.61
C LEU A 646 -48.10 -48.75 -31.59
N GLN A 647 -49.27 -49.25 -31.21
CA GLN A 647 -49.57 -50.67 -31.01
C GLN A 647 -48.65 -51.50 -30.10
N ASN A 648 -48.89 -51.36 -28.80
CA ASN A 648 -49.45 -52.45 -27.99
C ASN A 648 -48.99 -53.89 -28.30
N THR A 649 -47.87 -54.32 -27.71
CA THR A 649 -47.70 -55.71 -27.25
C THR A 649 -47.38 -55.70 -25.76
N GLY A 650 -48.23 -56.36 -24.95
CA GLY A 650 -48.34 -56.04 -23.53
C GLY A 650 -47.49 -56.88 -22.57
N THR A 651 -47.06 -56.26 -21.47
CA THR A 651 -46.61 -56.96 -20.25
C THR A 651 -47.27 -56.38 -19.00
N LYS A 652 -47.44 -57.21 -17.96
CA LYS A 652 -48.37 -56.93 -16.84
C LYS A 652 -47.73 -56.03 -15.76
N ARG A 653 -48.20 -54.78 -15.61
CA ARG A 653 -47.92 -53.96 -14.41
C ARG A 653 -48.72 -54.47 -13.20
N LYS A 654 -48.05 -54.67 -12.06
CA LYS A 654 -48.68 -54.80 -10.73
C LYS A 654 -48.90 -53.42 -10.12
N ARG A 655 -49.94 -53.25 -9.30
CA ARG A 655 -50.20 -52.02 -8.53
C ARG A 655 -49.23 -51.89 -7.34
N PRO A 656 -48.84 -50.66 -6.94
CA PRO A 656 -48.27 -50.41 -5.61
C PRO A 656 -49.38 -50.46 -4.52
N PRO A 657 -49.03 -50.80 -3.27
CA PRO A 657 -49.95 -50.76 -2.13
C PRO A 657 -50.14 -49.35 -1.53
N PRO A 658 -51.22 -49.09 -0.78
CA PRO A 658 -51.47 -47.82 -0.09
C PRO A 658 -50.63 -47.66 1.20
N PRO A 659 -50.48 -46.43 1.73
CA PRO A 659 -49.73 -46.18 2.97
C PRO A 659 -50.47 -46.70 4.23
N PRO A 660 -49.74 -47.20 5.25
CA PRO A 660 -50.33 -47.67 6.50
C PRO A 660 -50.82 -46.50 7.39
N LYS A 661 -51.89 -46.75 8.16
CA LYS A 661 -52.48 -45.79 9.10
C LYS A 661 -51.74 -45.77 10.44
N ALA A 662 -51.91 -44.67 11.18
CA ALA A 662 -51.43 -44.53 12.55
C ALA A 662 -52.16 -45.46 13.54
N GLY A 663 -51.38 -45.92 14.52
CA GLY A 663 -51.75 -46.66 15.73
C GLY A 663 -50.44 -46.92 16.48
N GLY A 664 -50.33 -46.81 17.79
CA GLY A 664 -51.38 -46.92 18.81
C GLY A 664 -50.87 -47.93 19.84
N SER A 665 -49.88 -47.53 20.65
CA SER A 665 -49.10 -48.44 21.49
C SER A 665 -49.43 -48.24 22.97
N SER A 666 -49.82 -49.33 23.64
CA SER A 666 -50.08 -49.36 25.08
C SER A 666 -49.46 -50.61 25.73
N ASN A 667 -48.99 -50.42 26.97
CA ASN A 667 -48.58 -51.37 28.01
C ASN A 667 -48.42 -52.88 27.67
N GLY A 668 -47.22 -53.42 27.93
CA GLY A 668 -47.01 -54.88 28.00
C GLY A 668 -45.54 -55.27 28.28
N GLY A 669 -45.07 -55.09 29.51
CA GLY A 669 -43.64 -55.24 29.84
C GLY A 669 -43.21 -56.64 30.33
N LYS A 670 -41.91 -56.93 30.19
CA LYS A 670 -41.13 -57.84 31.06
C LYS A 670 -39.65 -57.42 31.05
N ALA A 671 -38.98 -57.51 32.19
CA ALA A 671 -37.63 -56.96 32.39
C ALA A 671 -36.51 -57.94 32.04
N PRO A 672 -35.29 -57.41 31.79
CA PRO A 672 -34.14 -58.00 32.49
C PRO A 672 -33.18 -56.98 33.16
N LYS A 673 -32.71 -57.38 34.35
CA LYS A 673 -31.42 -57.07 35.02
C LYS A 673 -30.82 -55.64 34.87
N LYS A 674 -30.92 -54.86 35.96
CA LYS A 674 -30.12 -53.62 36.17
C LYS A 674 -28.62 -53.91 36.21
N VAL A 675 -27.84 -53.25 35.34
CA VAL A 675 -26.38 -53.10 35.50
C VAL A 675 -26.08 -51.75 36.16
N LYS A 676 -25.30 -51.73 37.24
CA LYS A 676 -24.92 -50.48 37.93
C LYS A 676 -23.81 -49.75 37.14
N LYS A 677 -24.15 -48.73 36.35
CA LYS A 677 -23.15 -47.72 35.91
C LYS A 677 -22.71 -46.89 37.13
N LYS A 678 -21.41 -46.89 37.44
CA LYS A 678 -20.82 -45.86 38.32
C LYS A 678 -20.92 -44.50 37.61
N LYS A 679 -21.23 -43.43 38.34
CA LYS A 679 -20.91 -42.06 37.92
C LYS A 679 -19.43 -41.82 38.24
N ASN A 680 -18.69 -41.23 37.30
CA ASN A 680 -17.40 -40.62 37.61
C ASN A 680 -17.65 -39.21 38.20
N PRO A 681 -16.82 -38.76 39.16
CA PRO A 681 -16.87 -37.37 39.63
C PRO A 681 -16.28 -36.40 38.58
N PRO A 682 -16.61 -35.10 38.64
CA PRO A 682 -15.97 -34.08 37.80
C PRO A 682 -14.48 -33.90 38.15
N PRO A 683 -13.66 -33.36 37.23
CA PRO A 683 -12.26 -33.05 37.50
C PRO A 683 -12.11 -31.90 38.52
N PRO A 684 -11.03 -31.88 39.32
CA PRO A 684 -10.74 -30.78 40.24
C PRO A 684 -10.21 -29.54 39.50
N PRO A 685 -10.37 -28.33 40.08
CA PRO A 685 -9.82 -27.10 39.51
C PRO A 685 -8.28 -27.08 39.53
N PRO A 686 -7.64 -26.30 38.64
CA PRO A 686 -6.18 -26.15 38.61
C PRO A 686 -5.65 -25.54 39.92
N LYS A 687 -4.46 -25.98 40.35
CA LYS A 687 -3.79 -25.47 41.54
C LYS A 687 -2.89 -24.29 41.17
N ALA A 688 -2.94 -23.22 41.96
CA ALA A 688 -2.02 -22.10 41.85
C ALA A 688 -0.54 -22.57 41.96
N PRO A 689 0.39 -21.92 41.24
CA PRO A 689 1.81 -22.28 41.28
C PRO A 689 2.38 -22.03 42.68
N ARG A 690 3.08 -23.04 43.21
CA ARG A 690 3.67 -22.98 44.55
C ARG A 690 5.13 -22.53 44.43
N THR A 691 5.44 -21.35 44.97
CA THR A 691 6.81 -20.84 45.02
C THR A 691 7.75 -21.83 45.71
N ARG A 692 8.92 -22.08 45.11
CA ARG A 692 10.05 -22.75 45.76
C ARG A 692 11.09 -21.69 46.10
N GLY A 693 11.11 -21.27 47.36
CA GLY A 693 12.31 -20.65 47.92
C GLY A 693 13.39 -21.73 48.03
N GLY A 694 14.52 -21.50 47.38
CA GLY A 694 15.75 -22.27 47.54
C GLY A 694 16.87 -21.29 47.80
N ALA A 695 17.35 -21.22 49.05
CA ALA A 695 18.53 -20.44 49.39
C ALA A 695 19.76 -21.34 49.30
N TRP A 696 20.72 -20.95 48.47
CA TRP A 696 22.17 -21.06 48.65
C TRP A 696 22.86 -20.16 47.62
#